data_AF-A0A7X7KZ11-F1
#
_entry.id   AF-A0A7X7KZ11-F1
#
_cell.length_a   1.000
_cell.length_b   1.000
_cell.length_c   1.000
_cell.angle_alpha   90.00
_cell.angle_beta   90.00
_cell.angle_gamma   90.00
#
_symmetry.space_group_name_H-M   'P 1'
#
loop_
_entity.id
_entity.type
_entity.pdbx_description
1 polymer ?
#
loop_
_entity_poly.entity_id
_entity_poly.type
_entity_poly.pdbx_seq_one_letter_code
_entity_poly.pdbx_strand_id
1 'polypeptide(L)'
;MNQADKHVYNQALLDLHTALTNMSGTSISVKFVQTAAEVLPPAIVIGTLSGEAPFDGKLDEQTAGSRYGEGFRVFTRDRVVCVLGAGTYGTAYGIYALLNRLGVDYLFPGTLGEVIPANKTLRIPDVQMEETPSFFIRKPWATGWIKTRNQERTDIMRWQIRNRIQIDRNLTQEYRAGGHIWDKFARDKKYSHYFEEHPEIAAVRISADGSTQYSKWQINTTNPHTIEMVADYIREQFAANGYPHDKDVTISVGPADGDGFSQDPQTMELRRLRRDPVTGDWDNTDLVVKFTNDLFEKLLPEFPNLKLGFYSYHTYANFPIREMPHKNLRIEIADITQSRIHGVVDAARAPSRMFYKDTLEQWAAYGTRFYFWHYDWNLADAMLPYTRIRIAGEDMPYEHKLGGLGYQTESCYTTCNNAPHNYLEAKLMWDITGDWKAIVKDFCAKAYGKGADEMDAYYHFVADKQARSSDETGSYFGFPGRFSRKDVATMKRLIDKAQKKAETEAQKLRVGLVRYPVEQLENYLDYYDAYVAYDFAGAQKAFAHMVERFAKEDARQDHTLNANRAAGLHYPKYYIKPFVEASVQYSAKPYRMVAKVPERMKFIYDMDGIGEKLAFASPLLVDDEYPELSTYTSTLSRQGGIAFKKPGSAIWYRGRVTLPTLRLNQDEGIGLLLGGFDNFATVYINGIKAGSGSGFLKPAVLDVTDLVDKSGRENSLIIRVERKGNPEAATGGLMYPSFFFLGPRLPADEQNPPPESVEIVLPGAAGH
;
A
#
# COMPACT_ATOMS: atom_id res chain seq x y z
N MET A 1 33.94 1.75 -14.92
CA MET A 1 32.70 2.40 -14.45
C MET A 1 31.57 2.06 -15.39
N ASN A 2 30.47 1.54 -14.85
CA ASN A 2 29.21 1.39 -15.56
C ASN A 2 28.68 2.80 -15.96
N GLN A 3 27.81 2.89 -16.96
CA GLN A 3 27.21 4.15 -17.42
C GLN A 3 26.44 4.85 -16.30
N ALA A 4 25.79 4.09 -15.42
CA ALA A 4 25.08 4.61 -14.25
C ALA A 4 26.03 5.33 -13.27
N ASP A 5 27.16 4.72 -12.92
CA ASP A 5 28.13 5.29 -11.98
C ASP A 5 28.63 6.67 -12.47
N LYS A 6 28.93 6.77 -13.77
CA LYS A 6 29.36 8.03 -14.39
C LYS A 6 28.28 9.09 -14.29
N HIS A 7 27.01 8.73 -14.48
CA HIS A 7 25.89 9.66 -14.39
C HIS A 7 25.73 10.20 -12.97
N VAL A 8 25.79 9.33 -11.96
CA VAL A 8 25.70 9.69 -10.54
C VAL A 8 26.81 10.67 -10.16
N TYR A 9 28.05 10.35 -10.53
CA TYR A 9 29.19 11.22 -10.23
C TYR A 9 29.14 12.56 -10.95
N ASN A 10 28.82 12.56 -12.24
CA ASN A 10 28.71 13.80 -13.02
C ASN A 10 27.57 14.69 -12.50
N GLN A 11 26.44 14.11 -12.09
CA GLN A 11 25.34 14.86 -11.47
C GLN A 11 25.76 15.48 -10.14
N ALA A 12 26.52 14.76 -9.30
CA ALA A 12 27.03 15.30 -8.04
C ALA A 12 28.02 16.46 -8.24
N LEU A 13 28.93 16.35 -9.22
CA LEU A 13 29.84 17.44 -9.59
C LEU A 13 29.09 18.68 -10.07
N LEU A 14 28.07 18.48 -10.92
CA LEU A 14 27.22 19.57 -11.41
C LEU A 14 26.45 20.24 -10.27
N ASP A 15 25.87 19.45 -9.35
CA ASP A 15 25.14 19.94 -8.20
C ASP A 15 26.07 20.72 -7.24
N LEU A 16 27.30 20.25 -7.01
CA LEU A 16 28.30 20.97 -6.21
C LEU A 16 28.61 22.34 -6.81
N HIS A 17 28.97 22.37 -8.08
CA HIS A 17 29.28 23.63 -8.76
C HIS A 17 28.09 24.59 -8.74
N THR A 18 26.90 24.08 -9.06
CA THR A 18 25.66 24.87 -9.13
C THR A 18 25.28 25.41 -7.76
N ALA A 19 25.31 24.57 -6.72
CA ALA A 19 24.98 24.96 -5.36
C ALA A 19 25.94 26.04 -4.84
N LEU A 20 27.26 25.85 -4.95
CA LEU A 20 28.22 26.85 -4.49
C LEU A 20 28.12 28.17 -5.26
N THR A 21 27.85 28.11 -6.57
CA THR A 21 27.60 29.31 -7.39
C THR A 21 26.34 30.04 -6.93
N ASN A 22 25.24 29.32 -6.72
CA ASN A 22 23.97 29.89 -6.27
C ASN A 22 24.05 30.45 -4.85
N MET A 23 24.77 29.76 -3.95
CA MET A 23 24.99 30.23 -2.58
C MET A 23 25.80 31.54 -2.57
N SER A 24 26.93 31.58 -3.30
CA SER A 24 27.85 32.72 -3.27
C SER A 24 27.47 33.88 -4.18
N GLY A 25 26.65 33.62 -5.21
CA GLY A 25 26.37 34.55 -6.31
C GLY A 25 27.55 34.75 -7.26
N THR A 26 28.62 33.95 -7.15
CA THR A 26 29.82 34.02 -7.99
C THR A 26 30.15 32.65 -8.58
N SER A 27 30.53 32.61 -9.85
CA SER A 27 30.96 31.36 -10.49
C SER A 27 32.22 30.82 -9.83
N ILE A 28 32.19 29.56 -9.41
CA ILE A 28 33.34 28.89 -8.78
C ILE A 28 34.22 28.27 -9.88
N SER A 29 35.50 28.65 -9.93
CA SER A 29 36.43 28.10 -10.92
C SER A 29 36.65 26.59 -10.72
N VAL A 30 36.55 25.83 -11.80
CA VAL A 30 36.83 24.38 -11.83
C VAL A 30 38.14 24.17 -12.58
N LYS A 31 39.06 23.39 -11.99
CA LYS A 31 40.33 23.01 -12.61
C LYS A 31 40.50 21.50 -12.58
N PHE A 32 40.89 20.94 -13.71
CA PHE A 32 41.39 19.55 -13.77
C PHE A 32 42.90 19.60 -13.61
N VAL A 33 43.42 18.86 -12.63
CA VAL A 33 44.85 18.73 -12.34
C VAL A 33 45.28 17.28 -12.46
N GLN A 34 46.56 17.04 -12.73
CA GLN A 34 47.09 15.67 -12.85
C GLN A 34 47.57 15.13 -11.51
N THR A 35 48.05 16.00 -10.62
CA THR A 35 48.62 15.63 -9.32
C THR A 35 48.09 16.53 -8.20
N ALA A 36 48.04 16.02 -6.98
CA ALA A 36 47.63 16.81 -5.80
C ALA A 36 48.55 18.02 -5.52
N ALA A 37 49.81 17.97 -5.97
CA ALA A 37 50.78 19.08 -5.83
C ALA A 37 50.39 20.34 -6.63
N GLU A 38 49.54 20.22 -7.66
CA GLU A 38 49.05 21.35 -8.46
C GLU A 38 47.90 22.11 -7.79
N VAL A 39 47.36 21.59 -6.68
CA VAL A 39 46.23 22.19 -5.97
C VAL A 39 46.69 23.38 -5.14
N LEU A 40 46.11 24.56 -5.41
CA LEU A 40 46.36 25.78 -4.64
C LEU A 40 45.22 26.03 -3.63
N PRO A 41 45.50 26.12 -2.31
CA PRO A 41 44.49 26.43 -1.32
C PRO A 41 44.02 27.90 -1.40
N PRO A 42 42.75 28.20 -1.05
CA PRO A 42 41.70 27.27 -0.64
C PRO A 42 41.08 26.53 -1.83
N ALA A 43 40.82 25.23 -1.67
CA ALA A 43 40.25 24.38 -2.71
C ALA A 43 39.30 23.31 -2.14
N ILE A 44 38.44 22.77 -3.00
CA ILE A 44 37.73 21.51 -2.75
C ILE A 44 38.30 20.47 -3.71
N VAL A 45 38.91 19.43 -3.17
CA VAL A 45 39.52 18.32 -3.91
C VAL A 45 38.60 17.12 -3.84
N ILE A 46 38.38 16.45 -4.97
CA ILE A 46 37.38 15.41 -5.13
C ILE A 46 38.03 14.17 -5.75
N GLY A 47 37.70 13.00 -5.21
CA GLY A 47 38.14 11.71 -5.74
C GLY A 47 39.52 11.32 -5.23
N THR A 48 40.26 10.56 -6.04
CA THR A 48 41.52 9.91 -5.64
C THR A 48 42.63 10.90 -5.31
N LEU A 49 42.61 12.12 -5.87
CA LEU A 49 43.54 13.20 -5.53
C LEU A 49 43.53 13.53 -4.03
N SER A 50 42.38 13.34 -3.35
CA SER A 50 42.27 13.50 -1.90
C SER A 50 43.13 12.51 -1.10
N GLY A 51 43.53 11.38 -1.71
CA GLY A 51 44.38 10.37 -1.08
C GLY A 51 45.88 10.57 -1.29
N GLU A 52 46.28 11.47 -2.19
CA GLU A 52 47.67 11.75 -2.52
C GLU A 52 48.28 12.80 -1.58
N ALA A 53 49.60 12.81 -1.44
CA ALA A 53 50.31 13.89 -0.74
C ALA A 53 50.08 15.24 -1.46
N PRO A 54 49.86 16.36 -0.74
CA PRO A 54 49.99 16.52 0.72
C PRO A 54 48.72 16.21 1.52
N PHE A 55 47.65 15.75 0.87
CA PHE A 55 46.36 15.52 1.55
C PHE A 55 46.31 14.20 2.30
N ASP A 56 47.06 13.18 1.88
CA ASP A 56 47.23 11.87 2.54
C ASP A 56 45.94 11.30 3.16
N GLY A 57 44.83 11.41 2.43
CA GLY A 57 43.53 10.88 2.83
C GLY A 57 43.54 9.36 2.80
N LYS A 58 43.01 8.74 3.85
CA LYS A 58 42.84 7.29 3.94
C LYS A 58 41.43 6.98 4.41
N LEU A 59 40.85 5.92 3.85
CA LEU A 59 39.62 5.33 4.36
C LEU A 59 39.99 4.24 5.37
N ASP A 60 39.17 4.08 6.40
CA ASP A 60 39.22 2.91 7.26
C ASP A 60 38.82 1.63 6.50
N GLU A 61 39.08 0.47 7.11
CA GLU A 61 38.84 -0.82 6.47
C GLU A 61 37.37 -1.03 6.12
N GLN A 62 36.45 -0.60 6.98
CA GLN A 62 35.01 -0.73 6.77
C GLN A 62 34.54 0.11 5.58
N THR A 63 35.03 1.36 5.49
CA THR A 63 34.65 2.32 4.46
C THR A 63 35.26 1.95 3.12
N ALA A 64 36.54 1.58 3.10
CA ALA A 64 37.19 1.02 1.92
C ALA A 64 36.53 -0.29 1.46
N GLY A 65 36.08 -1.12 2.40
CA GLY A 65 35.40 -2.39 2.19
C GLY A 65 33.89 -2.28 1.88
N SER A 66 33.35 -1.07 1.75
CA SER A 66 31.94 -0.85 1.37
C SER A 66 31.61 -1.63 0.10
N ARG A 67 30.69 -2.61 0.19
CA ARG A 67 30.41 -3.61 -0.85
C ARG A 67 30.23 -3.05 -2.27
N TYR A 68 29.56 -1.90 -2.40
CA TYR A 68 29.28 -1.24 -3.69
C TYR A 68 30.07 0.06 -3.89
N GLY A 69 31.14 0.29 -3.11
CA GLY A 69 31.97 1.49 -3.20
C GLY A 69 31.23 2.78 -2.82
N GLU A 70 30.29 2.68 -1.87
CA GLU A 70 29.40 3.77 -1.44
C GLU A 70 29.95 4.54 -0.23
N GLY A 71 30.88 3.94 0.52
CA GLY A 71 31.56 4.59 1.63
C GLY A 71 32.42 5.77 1.20
N PHE A 72 32.52 6.79 2.07
CA PHE A 72 33.33 7.98 1.80
C PHE A 72 33.87 8.62 3.06
N ARG A 73 34.87 9.49 2.86
CA ARG A 73 35.41 10.41 3.85
C ARG A 73 35.44 11.83 3.30
N VAL A 74 34.97 12.78 4.10
CA VAL A 74 35.10 14.23 3.87
C VAL A 74 35.95 14.81 4.99
N PHE A 75 37.04 15.47 4.65
CA PHE A 75 37.97 16.01 5.65
C PHE A 75 38.62 17.33 5.23
N THR A 76 39.08 18.12 6.20
CA THR A 76 39.93 19.29 5.94
C THR A 76 41.40 19.02 6.21
N ARG A 77 42.28 19.59 5.37
CA ARG A 77 43.73 19.64 5.56
C ARG A 77 44.29 20.88 4.87
N ASP A 78 45.09 21.69 5.57
CA ASP A 78 45.80 22.86 5.01
C ASP A 78 44.94 23.79 4.15
N ARG A 79 43.73 24.14 4.65
CA ARG A 79 42.72 24.99 3.98
C ARG A 79 42.11 24.37 2.70
N VAL A 80 42.26 23.07 2.51
CA VAL A 80 41.60 22.29 1.46
C VAL A 80 40.56 21.37 2.09
N VAL A 81 39.40 21.28 1.45
CA VAL A 81 38.37 20.29 1.77
C VAL A 81 38.51 19.14 0.80
N CYS A 82 38.70 17.93 1.30
CA CYS A 82 38.91 16.72 0.52
C CYS A 82 37.68 15.81 0.62
N VAL A 83 37.23 15.31 -0.53
CA VAL A 83 36.19 14.28 -0.64
C VAL A 83 36.83 13.04 -1.25
N LEU A 84 36.89 11.96 -0.49
CA LEU A 84 37.49 10.68 -0.88
C LEU A 84 36.42 9.59 -0.77
N GLY A 85 36.09 8.93 -1.88
CA GLY A 85 35.16 7.79 -1.88
C GLY A 85 35.88 6.45 -2.04
N ALA A 86 35.30 5.38 -1.50
CA ALA A 86 35.72 4.00 -1.77
C ALA A 86 35.48 3.60 -3.24
N GLY A 87 34.55 4.31 -3.90
CA GLY A 87 34.30 4.23 -5.33
C GLY A 87 33.61 5.48 -5.85
N THR A 88 33.06 5.38 -7.05
CA THR A 88 32.36 6.48 -7.73
C THR A 88 31.12 6.93 -6.97
N TYR A 89 30.32 5.99 -6.44
CA TYR A 89 29.16 6.29 -5.61
C TYR A 89 29.57 7.01 -4.32
N GLY A 90 30.56 6.50 -3.61
CA GLY A 90 31.05 7.12 -2.38
C GLY A 90 31.56 8.54 -2.61
N THR A 91 32.30 8.78 -3.70
CA THR A 91 32.76 10.13 -4.01
C THR A 91 31.58 11.08 -4.27
N ALA A 92 30.56 10.62 -5.02
CA ALA A 92 29.34 11.39 -5.25
C ALA A 92 28.54 11.66 -3.95
N TYR A 93 28.41 10.66 -3.09
CA TYR A 93 27.69 10.77 -1.82
C TYR A 93 28.43 11.67 -0.82
N GLY A 94 29.77 11.65 -0.81
CA GLY A 94 30.60 12.56 -0.03
C GLY A 94 30.45 14.03 -0.47
N ILE A 95 30.24 14.28 -1.76
CA ILE A 95 29.89 15.62 -2.27
C ILE A 95 28.54 16.07 -1.67
N TYR A 96 27.51 15.22 -1.70
CA TYR A 96 26.21 15.57 -1.10
C TYR A 96 26.30 15.73 0.42
N ALA A 97 27.15 14.96 1.10
CA ALA A 97 27.41 15.14 2.53
C ALA A 97 28.05 16.50 2.85
N LEU A 98 29.01 16.93 2.03
CA LEU A 98 29.57 18.29 2.11
C LEU A 98 28.49 19.35 1.87
N LEU A 99 27.67 19.20 0.83
CA LEU A 99 26.57 20.11 0.52
C LEU A 99 25.56 20.20 1.69
N ASN A 100 25.17 19.07 2.28
CA ASN A 100 24.29 19.05 3.45
C ASN A 100 24.87 19.85 4.63
N ARG A 101 26.19 19.74 4.87
CA ARG A 101 26.87 20.52 5.92
C ARG A 101 26.93 22.02 5.63
N LEU A 102 26.82 22.42 4.37
CA LEU A 102 26.69 23.81 3.94
C LEU A 102 25.23 24.32 3.97
N GLY A 103 24.29 23.50 4.43
CA GLY A 103 22.87 23.83 4.52
C GLY A 103 22.09 23.58 3.22
N VAL A 104 22.71 22.93 2.22
CA VAL A 104 22.04 22.55 0.98
C VAL A 104 21.29 21.23 1.18
N ASP A 105 20.03 21.16 0.77
CA ASP A 105 19.25 19.93 0.87
C ASP A 105 18.19 19.80 -0.24
N TYR A 106 17.68 18.58 -0.39
CA TYR A 106 16.79 18.19 -1.46
C TYR A 106 15.62 17.38 -0.88
N LEU A 107 14.55 18.09 -0.52
CA LEU A 107 13.44 17.59 0.29
C LEU A 107 12.56 16.59 -0.47
N PHE A 108 12.26 16.88 -1.74
CA PHE A 108 11.45 16.04 -2.64
C PHE A 108 11.81 16.37 -4.10
N PRO A 109 11.33 15.60 -5.10
CA PRO A 109 11.66 15.83 -6.51
C PRO A 109 11.27 17.22 -7.04
N GLY A 110 12.16 17.81 -7.85
CA GLY A 110 11.94 19.10 -8.53
C GLY A 110 12.50 20.31 -7.78
N THR A 111 12.51 21.47 -8.44
CA THR A 111 13.10 22.73 -7.93
C THR A 111 12.45 23.23 -6.65
N LEU A 112 11.14 23.01 -6.48
CA LEU A 112 10.44 23.35 -5.25
C LEU A 112 10.98 22.56 -4.04
N GLY A 113 11.56 21.38 -4.24
CA GLY A 113 12.20 20.60 -3.18
C GLY A 113 13.62 21.05 -2.82
N GLU A 114 14.22 21.96 -3.58
CA GLU A 114 15.61 22.40 -3.38
C GLU A 114 15.71 23.46 -2.27
N VAL A 115 16.67 23.28 -1.37
CA VAL A 115 17.03 24.23 -0.31
C VAL A 115 18.48 24.61 -0.53
N ILE A 116 18.72 25.84 -0.98
CA ILE A 116 20.07 26.37 -1.22
C ILE A 116 20.17 27.72 -0.50
N PRO A 117 20.93 27.82 0.61
CA PRO A 117 21.02 29.06 1.37
C PRO A 117 21.87 30.09 0.62
N ALA A 118 21.43 31.35 0.59
CA ALA A 118 22.26 32.43 0.07
C ALA A 118 23.34 32.80 1.11
N ASN A 119 24.61 32.71 0.74
CA ASN A 119 25.73 33.08 1.59
C ASN A 119 26.88 33.70 0.77
N LYS A 120 27.04 35.02 0.87
CA LYS A 120 28.11 35.78 0.19
C LYS A 120 29.52 35.36 0.59
N THR A 121 29.68 34.68 1.74
CA THR A 121 30.99 34.18 2.20
C THR A 121 30.85 32.71 2.57
N LEU A 122 31.21 31.85 1.61
CA LEU A 122 31.27 30.42 1.83
C LEU A 122 32.37 30.09 2.84
N ARG A 123 31.96 29.65 4.03
CA ARG A 123 32.86 29.13 5.05
C ARG A 123 32.56 27.66 5.24
N ILE A 124 33.54 26.83 4.96
CA ILE A 124 33.48 25.39 5.25
C ILE A 124 34.24 25.22 6.56
N PRO A 125 33.56 24.87 7.68
CA PRO A 125 34.25 24.60 8.93
C PRO A 125 35.12 23.35 8.78
N ASP A 126 36.09 23.19 9.68
CA ASP A 126 36.84 21.94 9.74
C ASP A 126 35.89 20.75 9.86
N VAL A 127 36.16 19.75 9.04
CA VAL A 127 35.36 18.53 8.93
C VAL A 127 36.30 17.34 8.99
N GLN A 128 35.86 16.31 9.71
CA GLN A 128 36.45 14.98 9.73
C GLN A 128 35.25 14.03 9.84
N MET A 129 34.81 13.53 8.70
CA MET A 129 33.58 12.74 8.58
C MET A 129 33.87 11.55 7.68
N GLU A 130 33.49 10.36 8.12
CA GLU A 130 33.65 9.12 7.39
C GLU A 130 32.38 8.30 7.58
N GLU A 131 31.75 7.88 6.49
CA GLU A 131 30.40 7.31 6.50
C GLU A 131 30.28 6.11 5.55
N THR A 132 29.48 5.13 5.96
CA THR A 132 29.00 4.01 5.14
C THR A 132 27.48 3.85 5.34
N PRO A 133 26.74 3.35 4.35
CA PRO A 133 25.30 3.16 4.49
C PRO A 133 24.97 2.03 5.46
N SER A 134 23.90 2.20 6.24
CA SER A 134 23.36 1.18 7.15
C SER A 134 22.70 0.03 6.39
N PHE A 135 22.01 0.32 5.27
CA PHE A 135 21.37 -0.70 4.44
C PHE A 135 22.04 -0.85 3.07
N PHE A 136 22.15 -2.10 2.60
CA PHE A 136 22.74 -2.45 1.31
C PHE A 136 21.84 -2.11 0.13
N ILE A 137 20.52 -2.26 0.31
CA ILE A 137 19.51 -2.04 -0.73
C ILE A 137 18.78 -0.72 -0.44
N ARG A 138 18.92 0.26 -1.33
CA ARG A 138 18.27 1.58 -1.18
C ARG A 138 17.67 2.00 -2.51
N LYS A 139 16.55 1.39 -2.90
CA LYS A 139 15.99 1.46 -4.27
C LYS A 139 14.47 1.72 -4.31
N PRO A 140 13.92 2.70 -3.58
CA PRO A 140 12.49 2.99 -3.63
C PRO A 140 12.01 3.25 -5.07
N TRP A 141 10.92 2.61 -5.45
CA TRP A 141 10.19 2.86 -6.69
C TRP A 141 9.26 4.06 -6.50
N ALA A 142 9.86 5.25 -6.56
CA ALA A 142 9.19 6.51 -6.21
C ALA A 142 7.93 6.85 -7.06
N THR A 143 7.83 6.32 -8.28
CA THR A 143 6.69 6.56 -9.17
C THR A 143 5.54 5.58 -8.94
N GLY A 144 5.82 4.40 -8.39
CA GLY A 144 4.92 3.26 -8.46
C GLY A 144 4.50 2.97 -9.91
N TRP A 145 3.31 2.40 -10.08
CA TRP A 145 2.72 2.14 -11.40
C TRP A 145 2.33 3.39 -12.20
N ILE A 146 2.48 4.60 -11.65
CA ILE A 146 2.08 5.83 -12.31
C ILE A 146 3.08 6.15 -13.41
N LYS A 147 2.57 6.37 -14.63
CA LYS A 147 3.39 6.85 -15.74
C LYS A 147 3.83 8.28 -15.46
N THR A 148 5.15 8.49 -15.43
CA THR A 148 5.75 9.82 -15.33
C THR A 148 5.41 10.66 -16.56
N ARG A 149 5.14 11.95 -16.36
CA ARG A 149 4.95 12.97 -17.39
C ARG A 149 6.17 13.90 -17.41
N ASN A 150 6.48 14.48 -18.57
CA ASN A 150 7.49 15.54 -18.72
C ASN A 150 8.85 15.17 -18.05
N GLN A 151 9.36 16.04 -17.17
CA GLN A 151 10.66 15.89 -16.50
C GLN A 151 10.61 15.10 -15.18
N GLU A 152 9.43 14.59 -14.77
CA GLU A 152 9.24 13.94 -13.46
C GLU A 152 10.23 12.81 -13.20
N ARG A 153 10.43 11.93 -14.19
CA ARG A 153 11.36 10.80 -14.04
C ARG A 153 12.79 11.29 -13.76
N THR A 154 13.22 12.33 -14.47
CA THR A 154 14.54 12.93 -14.29
C THR A 154 14.68 13.57 -12.92
N ASP A 155 13.67 14.31 -12.48
CA ASP A 155 13.69 14.98 -11.17
C ASP A 155 13.67 13.98 -10.01
N ILE A 156 12.92 12.88 -10.16
CA ILE A 156 12.91 11.78 -9.21
C ILE A 156 14.30 11.13 -9.13
N MET A 157 14.91 10.80 -10.28
CA MET A 157 16.25 10.21 -10.31
C MET A 157 17.30 11.14 -9.70
N ARG A 158 17.23 12.45 -9.98
CA ARG A 158 18.12 13.44 -9.36
C ARG A 158 17.91 13.49 -7.84
N TRP A 159 16.67 13.55 -7.39
CA TRP A 159 16.34 13.56 -5.96
C TRP A 159 16.86 12.30 -5.25
N GLN A 160 16.76 11.12 -5.90
CA GLN A 160 17.32 9.88 -5.40
C GLN A 160 18.84 9.97 -5.23
N ILE A 161 19.56 10.39 -6.28
CA ILE A 161 21.02 10.57 -6.23
C ILE A 161 21.41 11.53 -5.09
N ARG A 162 20.74 12.68 -5.03
CA ARG A 162 20.95 13.76 -4.04
C ARG A 162 20.72 13.32 -2.59
N ASN A 163 19.90 12.28 -2.39
CA ASN A 163 19.64 11.66 -1.09
C ASN A 163 20.32 10.29 -0.93
N ARG A 164 21.36 10.01 -1.70
CA ARG A 164 22.19 8.80 -1.60
C ARG A 164 21.43 7.48 -1.79
N ILE A 165 20.37 7.55 -2.59
CA ILE A 165 19.57 6.43 -3.05
C ILE A 165 20.20 5.86 -4.34
N GLN A 166 20.14 4.54 -4.49
CA GLN A 166 20.68 3.83 -5.64
C GLN A 166 19.71 3.91 -6.82
N ILE A 167 20.20 4.36 -7.98
CA ILE A 167 19.41 4.43 -9.22
C ILE A 167 19.68 3.27 -10.19
N ASP A 168 20.80 2.56 -10.01
CA ASP A 168 21.10 1.36 -10.79
C ASP A 168 20.34 0.16 -10.21
N ARG A 169 19.30 -0.28 -10.92
CA ARG A 169 18.49 -1.44 -10.52
C ARG A 169 19.32 -2.72 -10.44
N ASN A 170 20.44 -2.81 -11.16
CA ASN A 170 21.30 -3.99 -11.20
C ASN A 170 22.38 -4.03 -10.11
N LEU A 171 22.51 -3.00 -9.27
CA LEU A 171 23.59 -2.94 -8.27
C LEU A 171 23.57 -4.07 -7.23
N THR A 172 22.38 -4.65 -6.96
CA THR A 172 22.15 -5.61 -5.87
C THR A 172 21.47 -6.89 -6.39
N GLN A 173 21.87 -7.35 -7.58
CA GLN A 173 21.28 -8.52 -8.26
C GLN A 173 21.29 -9.80 -7.42
N GLU A 174 22.24 -9.94 -6.50
CA GLU A 174 22.36 -11.06 -5.56
C GLU A 174 21.26 -11.12 -4.50
N TYR A 175 20.36 -10.13 -4.48
CA TYR A 175 19.21 -10.05 -3.58
C TYR A 175 17.88 -9.84 -4.29
N ARG A 176 17.82 -9.84 -5.64
CA ARG A 176 16.59 -9.56 -6.41
C ARG A 176 15.55 -10.69 -6.32
N ALA A 177 14.83 -10.76 -5.19
CA ALA A 177 13.90 -11.83 -4.87
C ALA A 177 12.50 -11.63 -5.45
N GLY A 178 11.97 -10.41 -5.49
CA GLY A 178 10.60 -10.17 -5.89
C GLY A 178 10.33 -10.18 -7.40
N GLY A 179 9.05 -10.27 -7.73
CA GLY A 179 8.52 -10.28 -9.09
C GLY A 179 7.35 -11.25 -9.25
N HIS A 180 6.35 -10.85 -10.04
CA HIS A 180 5.29 -11.74 -10.51
C HIS A 180 5.74 -12.40 -11.81
N ILE A 181 6.13 -13.67 -11.73
CA ILE A 181 6.78 -14.37 -12.84
C ILE A 181 5.84 -15.39 -13.49
N TRP A 182 4.94 -16.03 -12.73
CA TRP A 182 4.16 -17.16 -13.25
C TRP A 182 3.26 -16.78 -14.44
N ASP A 183 2.65 -15.59 -14.44
CA ASP A 183 1.81 -15.10 -15.55
C ASP A 183 2.60 -14.85 -16.84
N LYS A 184 3.94 -14.72 -16.75
CA LYS A 184 4.81 -14.65 -17.92
C LYS A 184 4.72 -15.91 -18.78
N PHE A 185 4.67 -17.10 -18.17
CA PHE A 185 4.67 -18.36 -18.92
C PHE A 185 3.43 -18.53 -19.79
N ALA A 186 2.31 -17.92 -19.41
CA ALA A 186 1.10 -17.88 -20.22
C ALA A 186 1.16 -16.85 -21.37
N ARG A 187 1.87 -15.73 -21.15
CA ARG A 187 1.93 -14.61 -22.11
C ARG A 187 3.02 -14.77 -23.15
N ASP A 188 4.13 -15.40 -22.77
CA ASP A 188 5.29 -15.59 -23.63
C ASP A 188 5.14 -16.88 -24.43
N LYS A 189 4.96 -16.73 -25.74
CA LYS A 189 4.75 -17.85 -26.67
C LYS A 189 5.86 -18.89 -26.64
N LYS A 190 7.05 -18.53 -26.15
CA LYS A 190 8.18 -19.47 -26.00
C LYS A 190 7.81 -20.68 -25.12
N TYR A 191 6.96 -20.48 -24.11
CA TYR A 191 6.58 -21.54 -23.17
C TYR A 191 5.24 -22.21 -23.50
N SER A 192 4.58 -21.85 -24.62
CA SER A 192 3.28 -22.44 -24.97
C SER A 192 3.34 -23.97 -25.11
N HIS A 193 4.44 -24.51 -25.64
CA HIS A 193 4.62 -25.95 -25.84
C HIS A 193 4.45 -26.75 -24.54
N TYR A 194 4.96 -26.23 -23.41
CA TYR A 194 4.76 -26.85 -22.10
C TYR A 194 3.26 -27.01 -21.76
N PHE A 195 2.43 -26.00 -22.03
CA PHE A 195 0.98 -26.08 -21.77
C PHE A 195 0.23 -26.91 -22.81
N GLU A 196 0.77 -27.10 -24.01
CA GLU A 196 0.18 -27.91 -25.08
C GLU A 196 0.45 -29.39 -24.86
N GLU A 197 1.68 -29.73 -24.46
CA GLU A 197 2.13 -31.09 -24.16
C GLU A 197 1.66 -31.54 -22.77
N HIS A 198 1.61 -30.62 -21.81
CA HIS A 198 1.27 -30.87 -20.40
C HIS A 198 0.20 -29.87 -19.90
N PRO A 199 -1.07 -29.98 -20.34
CA PRO A 199 -2.13 -29.06 -19.94
C PRO A 199 -2.34 -28.95 -18.42
N GLU A 200 -1.96 -29.98 -17.67
CA GLU A 200 -2.06 -30.06 -16.21
C GLU A 200 -1.09 -29.13 -15.44
N ILE A 201 -0.15 -28.45 -16.13
CA ILE A 201 0.68 -27.40 -15.52
C ILE A 201 -0.12 -26.10 -15.29
N ALA A 202 -1.25 -25.93 -15.98
CA ALA A 202 -2.16 -24.84 -15.69
C ALA A 202 -2.82 -25.05 -14.32
N ALA A 203 -2.97 -23.98 -13.53
CA ALA A 203 -3.63 -24.07 -12.24
C ALA A 203 -5.10 -24.49 -12.43
N VAL A 204 -5.52 -25.53 -11.71
CA VAL A 204 -6.92 -26.00 -11.72
C VAL A 204 -7.69 -25.38 -10.55
N ARG A 205 -8.88 -24.86 -10.82
CA ARG A 205 -9.86 -24.41 -9.83
C ARG A 205 -11.04 -25.38 -9.84
N ILE A 206 -11.53 -25.74 -8.66
CA ILE A 206 -12.64 -26.67 -8.48
C ILE A 206 -13.81 -25.89 -7.85
N SER A 207 -14.90 -25.80 -8.60
CA SER A 207 -16.16 -25.19 -8.15
C SER A 207 -16.88 -26.07 -7.12
N ALA A 208 -17.84 -25.49 -6.39
CA ALA A 208 -18.61 -26.22 -5.38
C ALA A 208 -19.44 -27.38 -5.96
N ASP A 209 -19.82 -27.31 -7.24
CA ASP A 209 -20.51 -28.38 -7.98
C ASP A 209 -19.56 -29.46 -8.52
N GLY A 210 -18.26 -29.34 -8.25
CA GLY A 210 -17.22 -30.25 -8.71
C GLY A 210 -16.67 -29.93 -10.12
N SER A 211 -17.19 -28.92 -10.81
CA SER A 211 -16.66 -28.51 -12.12
C SER A 211 -15.26 -27.92 -12.01
N THR A 212 -14.41 -28.18 -13.00
CA THR A 212 -13.02 -27.71 -13.03
C THR A 212 -12.81 -26.60 -14.04
N GLN A 213 -12.11 -25.53 -13.65
CA GLN A 213 -11.65 -24.48 -14.54
C GLN A 213 -10.13 -24.36 -14.49
N TYR A 214 -9.48 -24.43 -15.65
CA TYR A 214 -8.04 -24.24 -15.77
C TYR A 214 -7.71 -22.79 -16.09
N SER A 215 -6.69 -22.24 -15.44
CA SER A 215 -6.17 -20.91 -15.72
C SER A 215 -4.65 -20.97 -15.85
N LYS A 216 -4.12 -20.30 -16.87
CA LYS A 216 -2.67 -20.13 -17.02
C LYS A 216 -2.12 -18.93 -16.24
N TRP A 217 -2.98 -18.19 -15.51
CA TRP A 217 -2.55 -17.03 -14.72
C TRP A 217 -1.61 -17.42 -13.58
N GLN A 218 -1.96 -18.48 -12.85
CA GLN A 218 -1.07 -19.19 -11.93
C GLN A 218 -0.65 -20.52 -12.57
N ILE A 219 0.41 -21.15 -12.05
CA ILE A 219 0.90 -22.47 -12.50
C ILE A 219 0.75 -23.51 -11.38
N ASN A 220 0.64 -24.77 -11.77
CA ASN A 220 0.61 -25.90 -10.85
C ASN A 220 2.05 -26.32 -10.48
N THR A 221 2.56 -25.82 -9.37
CA THR A 221 3.96 -26.01 -8.95
C THR A 221 4.27 -27.41 -8.40
N THR A 222 3.27 -28.26 -8.13
CA THR A 222 3.52 -29.65 -7.73
C THR A 222 3.72 -30.57 -8.94
N ASN A 223 3.47 -30.08 -10.16
CA ASN A 223 3.71 -30.84 -11.38
C ASN A 223 5.19 -30.79 -11.80
N PRO A 224 5.85 -31.94 -12.08
CA PRO A 224 7.26 -31.97 -12.47
C PRO A 224 7.56 -31.21 -13.78
N HIS A 225 6.63 -31.16 -14.74
CA HIS A 225 6.81 -30.41 -15.99
C HIS A 225 6.82 -28.89 -15.76
N THR A 226 6.20 -28.41 -14.68
CA THR A 226 6.32 -27.01 -14.24
C THR A 226 7.75 -26.72 -13.76
N ILE A 227 8.39 -27.66 -13.05
CA ILE A 227 9.79 -27.53 -12.62
C ILE A 227 10.73 -27.44 -13.83
N GLU A 228 10.51 -28.27 -14.86
CA GLU A 228 11.28 -28.21 -16.12
C GLU A 228 11.12 -26.87 -16.83
N MET A 229 9.87 -26.40 -17.00
CA MET A 229 9.59 -25.12 -17.65
C MET A 229 10.30 -23.95 -16.96
N VAL A 230 10.26 -23.89 -15.63
CA VAL A 230 10.91 -22.80 -14.89
C VAL A 230 12.43 -22.96 -14.83
N ALA A 231 12.94 -24.19 -14.83
CA ALA A 231 14.38 -24.46 -14.96
C ALA A 231 14.94 -23.94 -16.30
N ASP A 232 14.22 -24.14 -17.40
CA ASP A 232 14.61 -23.62 -18.72
C ASP A 232 14.57 -22.09 -18.78
N TYR A 233 13.59 -21.46 -18.13
CA TYR A 233 13.58 -20.01 -17.95
C TYR A 233 14.83 -19.52 -17.21
N ILE A 234 15.25 -20.22 -16.15
CA ILE A 234 16.46 -19.86 -15.39
C ILE A 234 17.72 -19.99 -16.26
N ARG A 235 17.88 -21.10 -16.99
CA ARG A 235 19.00 -21.27 -17.94
C ARG A 235 19.03 -20.16 -18.99
N GLU A 236 17.87 -19.78 -19.50
CA GLU A 236 17.74 -18.65 -20.41
C GLU A 236 18.15 -17.33 -19.77
N GLN A 237 17.80 -17.08 -18.50
CA GLN A 237 18.27 -15.87 -17.82
C GLN A 237 19.80 -15.83 -17.73
N PHE A 238 20.47 -16.95 -17.47
CA PHE A 238 21.93 -17.01 -17.50
C PHE A 238 22.47 -16.72 -18.91
N ALA A 239 21.94 -17.39 -19.93
CA ALA A 239 22.38 -17.22 -21.31
C ALA A 239 22.15 -15.79 -21.83
N ALA A 240 20.95 -15.23 -21.64
CA ALA A 240 20.55 -13.91 -22.14
C ALA A 240 21.34 -12.76 -21.49
N ASN A 241 21.78 -12.92 -20.24
CA ASN A 241 22.61 -11.93 -19.56
C ASN A 241 24.12 -12.23 -19.69
N GLY A 242 24.51 -13.33 -20.34
CA GLY A 242 25.91 -13.76 -20.47
C GLY A 242 26.56 -14.05 -19.11
N TYR A 243 25.78 -14.57 -18.15
CA TYR A 243 26.30 -14.89 -16.82
C TYR A 243 27.13 -16.16 -16.84
N PRO A 244 28.32 -16.18 -16.18
CA PRO A 244 29.00 -17.43 -15.91
C PRO A 244 28.16 -18.28 -14.94
N HIS A 245 28.34 -19.59 -14.97
CA HIS A 245 27.52 -20.51 -14.16
C HIS A 245 27.64 -20.28 -12.65
N ASP A 246 28.80 -19.79 -12.18
CA ASP A 246 29.08 -19.45 -10.79
C ASP A 246 28.68 -18.01 -10.42
N LYS A 247 27.93 -17.31 -11.28
CA LYS A 247 27.45 -15.96 -10.98
C LYS A 247 26.61 -15.96 -9.69
N ASP A 248 26.98 -15.09 -8.74
CA ASP A 248 26.11 -14.76 -7.61
C ASP A 248 24.96 -13.87 -8.10
N VAL A 249 23.78 -14.45 -8.25
CA VAL A 249 22.56 -13.78 -8.72
C VAL A 249 21.33 -14.39 -8.07
N THR A 250 20.33 -13.56 -7.80
CA THR A 250 18.97 -14.03 -7.47
C THR A 250 18.07 -13.90 -8.69
N ILE A 251 17.39 -14.99 -9.04
CA ILE A 251 16.33 -14.98 -10.05
C ILE A 251 14.99 -15.13 -9.33
N SER A 252 14.08 -14.17 -9.57
CA SER A 252 12.73 -14.28 -9.04
C SER A 252 11.96 -15.39 -9.77
N VAL A 253 11.20 -16.15 -9.01
CA VAL A 253 10.30 -17.23 -9.48
C VAL A 253 8.93 -17.12 -8.81
N GLY A 254 8.56 -15.90 -8.38
CA GLY A 254 7.37 -15.67 -7.57
C GLY A 254 6.05 -15.87 -8.30
N PRO A 255 4.97 -16.15 -7.54
CA PRO A 255 3.61 -16.28 -8.06
C PRO A 255 3.14 -15.08 -8.88
N ALA A 256 2.17 -15.30 -9.77
CA ALA A 256 1.48 -14.18 -10.40
C ALA A 256 0.73 -13.36 -9.35
N ASP A 257 0.44 -12.11 -9.68
CA ASP A 257 -0.25 -11.21 -8.75
C ASP A 257 -1.65 -11.73 -8.40
N GLY A 258 -2.05 -11.58 -7.14
CA GLY A 258 -3.33 -12.02 -6.59
C GLY A 258 -3.43 -13.51 -6.25
N ASP A 259 -4.66 -14.04 -6.33
CA ASP A 259 -5.02 -15.44 -6.02
C ASP A 259 -5.04 -16.31 -7.31
N GLY A 260 -5.72 -17.46 -7.28
CA GLY A 260 -5.88 -18.36 -8.43
C GLY A 260 -5.03 -19.63 -8.36
N PHE A 261 -4.41 -19.91 -7.20
CA PHE A 261 -3.56 -21.09 -7.03
C PHE A 261 -4.32 -22.39 -7.28
N SER A 262 -3.60 -23.38 -7.82
CA SER A 262 -4.12 -24.72 -8.12
C SER A 262 -4.83 -25.36 -6.92
N GLN A 263 -5.79 -26.24 -7.19
CA GLN A 263 -6.59 -26.97 -6.21
C GLN A 263 -6.56 -28.49 -6.47
N ASP A 264 -5.56 -28.97 -7.21
CA ASP A 264 -5.33 -30.41 -7.33
C ASP A 264 -4.97 -31.02 -5.96
N PRO A 265 -5.12 -32.35 -5.77
CA PRO A 265 -4.92 -32.99 -4.48
C PRO A 265 -3.56 -32.74 -3.83
N GLN A 266 -2.47 -32.68 -4.60
CA GLN A 266 -1.12 -32.46 -4.06
C GLN A 266 -0.96 -31.02 -3.59
N THR A 267 -1.45 -30.06 -4.38
CA THR A 267 -1.48 -28.66 -3.96
C THR A 267 -2.33 -28.47 -2.69
N MET A 268 -3.49 -29.10 -2.63
CA MET A 268 -4.36 -29.01 -1.44
C MET A 268 -3.72 -29.62 -0.19
N GLU A 269 -2.92 -30.68 -0.33
CA GLU A 269 -2.19 -31.30 0.78
C GLU A 269 -1.14 -30.36 1.40
N LEU A 270 -0.52 -29.49 0.60
CA LEU A 270 0.41 -28.45 1.06
C LEU A 270 -0.32 -27.30 1.75
N ARG A 271 -1.42 -26.84 1.15
CA ARG A 271 -2.11 -25.61 1.57
C ARG A 271 -3.06 -25.78 2.75
N ARG A 272 -3.55 -27.00 3.00
CA ARG A 272 -4.55 -27.28 4.04
C ARG A 272 -4.05 -27.14 5.48
N LEU A 273 -2.74 -26.94 5.67
CA LEU A 273 -2.11 -26.85 6.99
C LEU A 273 -2.57 -25.62 7.77
N ARG A 274 -2.85 -24.51 7.08
CA ARG A 274 -3.27 -23.25 7.69
C ARG A 274 -4.15 -22.44 6.75
N ARG A 275 -5.16 -21.79 7.33
CA ARG A 275 -5.83 -20.63 6.71
C ARG A 275 -5.04 -19.38 7.08
N ASP A 276 -4.76 -18.54 6.11
CA ASP A 276 -4.12 -17.26 6.35
C ASP A 276 -4.98 -16.43 7.32
N PRO A 277 -4.44 -15.96 8.46
CA PRO A 277 -5.24 -15.32 9.50
C PRO A 277 -5.67 -13.88 9.13
N VAL A 278 -5.20 -13.35 8.01
CA VAL A 278 -5.45 -11.97 7.58
C VAL A 278 -6.38 -11.92 6.39
N THR A 279 -6.23 -12.82 5.42
CA THR A 279 -7.15 -12.92 4.28
C THR A 279 -8.28 -13.90 4.51
N GLY A 280 -8.07 -14.94 5.33
CA GLY A 280 -8.98 -16.08 5.52
C GLY A 280 -8.89 -17.15 4.42
N ASP A 281 -8.08 -16.91 3.38
CA ASP A 281 -7.83 -17.87 2.30
C ASP A 281 -6.87 -18.97 2.73
N TRP A 282 -6.63 -19.95 1.87
CA TRP A 282 -5.59 -20.96 2.11
C TRP A 282 -4.21 -20.34 2.04
N ASP A 283 -3.36 -20.68 3.02
CA ASP A 283 -1.95 -20.32 3.00
C ASP A 283 -1.21 -21.11 1.91
N ASN A 284 -0.46 -20.40 1.10
CA ASN A 284 0.30 -20.90 -0.05
C ASN A 284 1.81 -20.92 0.21
N THR A 285 2.27 -20.55 1.40
CA THR A 285 3.71 -20.40 1.68
C THR A 285 4.46 -21.71 1.47
N ASP A 286 3.99 -22.82 2.05
CA ASP A 286 4.60 -24.14 1.87
C ASP A 286 4.65 -24.58 0.40
N LEU A 287 3.61 -24.26 -0.38
CA LEU A 287 3.55 -24.55 -1.81
C LEU A 287 4.68 -23.83 -2.58
N VAL A 288 4.88 -22.54 -2.31
CA VAL A 288 5.89 -21.72 -2.98
C VAL A 288 7.30 -22.09 -2.48
N VAL A 289 7.48 -22.39 -1.20
CA VAL A 289 8.77 -22.82 -0.66
C VAL A 289 9.18 -24.18 -1.23
N LYS A 290 8.26 -25.17 -1.26
CA LYS A 290 8.52 -26.46 -1.92
C LYS A 290 8.95 -26.28 -3.37
N PHE A 291 8.21 -25.46 -4.12
CA PHE A 291 8.54 -25.16 -5.51
C PHE A 291 9.97 -24.63 -5.68
N THR A 292 10.40 -23.70 -4.81
CA THR A 292 11.78 -23.21 -4.85
C THR A 292 12.81 -24.25 -4.45
N ASN A 293 12.50 -25.13 -3.48
CA ASN A 293 13.38 -26.22 -3.07
C ASN A 293 13.59 -27.24 -4.20
N ASP A 294 12.52 -27.62 -4.91
CA ASP A 294 12.59 -28.54 -6.05
C ASP A 294 13.45 -27.94 -7.19
N LEU A 295 13.33 -26.63 -7.44
CA LEU A 295 14.19 -25.92 -8.40
C LEU A 295 15.66 -25.89 -7.96
N PHE A 296 15.93 -25.68 -6.66
CA PHE A 296 17.30 -25.69 -6.14
C PHE A 296 17.95 -27.07 -6.30
N GLU A 297 17.24 -28.15 -5.95
CA GLU A 297 17.73 -29.52 -6.11
C GLU A 297 18.16 -29.79 -7.56
N LYS A 298 17.37 -29.29 -8.51
CA LYS A 298 17.64 -29.46 -9.94
C LYS A 298 18.78 -28.58 -10.47
N LEU A 299 18.89 -27.33 -10.01
CA LEU A 299 19.71 -26.30 -10.68
C LEU A 299 21.02 -25.97 -9.98
N LEU A 300 21.16 -26.22 -8.67
CA LEU A 300 22.42 -25.94 -7.98
C LEU A 300 23.63 -26.73 -8.50
N PRO A 301 23.49 -27.98 -8.99
CA PRO A 301 24.60 -28.66 -9.67
C PRO A 301 25.10 -27.93 -10.92
N GLU A 302 24.22 -27.21 -11.62
CA GLU A 302 24.54 -26.45 -12.85
C GLU A 302 24.97 -25.01 -12.55
N PHE A 303 24.36 -24.38 -11.54
CA PHE A 303 24.55 -22.98 -11.13
C PHE A 303 24.80 -22.88 -9.62
N PRO A 304 26.04 -23.10 -9.14
CA PRO A 304 26.32 -23.32 -7.72
C PRO A 304 26.03 -22.12 -6.80
N ASN A 305 26.06 -20.90 -7.33
CA ASN A 305 25.79 -19.67 -6.59
C ASN A 305 24.38 -19.11 -6.83
N LEU A 306 23.52 -19.87 -7.51
CA LEU A 306 22.14 -19.47 -7.77
C LEU A 306 21.37 -19.26 -6.47
N LYS A 307 20.70 -18.11 -6.40
CA LYS A 307 19.66 -17.81 -5.43
C LYS A 307 18.34 -17.69 -6.18
N LEU A 308 17.26 -18.08 -5.50
CA LEU A 308 15.90 -17.91 -5.99
C LEU A 308 15.16 -17.04 -4.99
N GLY A 309 14.12 -16.35 -5.45
CA GLY A 309 13.28 -15.58 -4.55
C GLY A 309 11.88 -15.37 -5.04
N PHE A 310 11.05 -14.91 -4.11
CA PHE A 310 9.67 -14.50 -4.35
C PHE A 310 9.27 -13.43 -3.32
N TYR A 311 8.11 -12.80 -3.51
CA TYR A 311 7.56 -11.90 -2.51
C TYR A 311 6.95 -12.67 -1.34
N SER A 312 7.19 -12.27 -0.10
CA SER A 312 6.28 -12.60 0.99
C SER A 312 5.05 -11.69 0.85
N TYR A 313 4.01 -12.19 0.16
CA TYR A 313 2.89 -11.40 -0.34
C TYR A 313 1.56 -12.14 -0.26
N HIS A 314 0.47 -11.40 -0.05
CA HIS A 314 -0.91 -11.90 -0.07
C HIS A 314 -1.09 -13.19 0.76
N THR A 315 -1.38 -14.33 0.14
CA THR A 315 -1.65 -15.62 0.78
C THR A 315 -0.42 -16.52 0.88
N TYR A 316 0.76 -16.04 0.50
CA TYR A 316 2.06 -16.73 0.64
C TYR A 316 3.05 -15.82 1.39
N ALA A 317 2.54 -15.06 2.36
CA ALA A 317 3.30 -14.06 3.11
C ALA A 317 3.87 -14.60 4.44
N ASN A 318 3.57 -15.83 4.80
CA ASN A 318 3.84 -16.32 6.16
C ASN A 318 5.18 -17.06 6.21
N PHE A 319 5.59 -17.52 7.39
CA PHE A 319 6.65 -18.53 7.49
C PHE A 319 6.05 -19.92 7.21
N PRO A 320 6.73 -20.81 6.43
CA PRO A 320 6.19 -22.13 6.09
C PRO A 320 6.06 -23.04 7.33
N ILE A 321 5.10 -23.95 7.32
CA ILE A 321 4.85 -24.86 8.45
C ILE A 321 5.62 -26.18 8.28
N ARG A 322 5.69 -26.68 7.04
CA ARG A 322 6.22 -28.01 6.71
C ARG A 322 7.50 -27.93 5.89
N GLU A 323 7.51 -27.09 4.87
CA GLU A 323 8.58 -27.01 3.88
C GLU A 323 9.61 -25.97 4.34
N MET A 324 10.76 -26.42 4.85
CA MET A 324 11.78 -25.49 5.32
C MET A 324 12.55 -24.90 4.14
N PRO A 325 12.79 -23.57 4.13
CA PRO A 325 13.36 -22.90 2.98
C PRO A 325 14.85 -23.22 2.83
N HIS A 326 15.30 -23.44 1.59
CA HIS A 326 16.71 -23.60 1.30
C HIS A 326 17.50 -22.31 1.63
N LYS A 327 18.76 -22.43 2.08
CA LYS A 327 19.61 -21.28 2.49
C LYS A 327 19.87 -20.24 1.39
N ASN A 328 19.73 -20.62 0.12
CA ASN A 328 19.86 -19.72 -1.03
C ASN A 328 18.54 -19.01 -1.38
N LEU A 329 17.46 -19.26 -0.65
CA LEU A 329 16.21 -18.51 -0.81
C LEU A 329 16.39 -17.07 -0.33
N ARG A 330 15.84 -16.13 -1.10
CA ARG A 330 15.74 -14.70 -0.75
C ARG A 330 14.27 -14.31 -0.76
N ILE A 331 13.88 -13.45 0.16
CA ILE A 331 12.50 -12.99 0.29
C ILE A 331 12.45 -11.48 0.17
N GLU A 332 11.49 -10.98 -0.60
CA GLU A 332 11.13 -9.57 -0.58
C GLU A 332 9.79 -9.43 0.16
N ILE A 333 9.79 -8.77 1.32
CA ILE A 333 8.61 -8.62 2.17
C ILE A 333 7.69 -7.56 1.57
N ALA A 334 6.50 -7.95 1.12
CA ALA A 334 5.48 -7.05 0.57
C ALA A 334 4.18 -7.17 1.38
N ASP A 335 4.07 -6.36 2.44
CA ASP A 335 3.07 -6.46 3.51
C ASP A 335 1.69 -5.86 3.15
N ILE A 336 1.22 -6.11 1.92
CA ILE A 336 0.03 -5.47 1.34
C ILE A 336 -1.29 -5.71 2.11
N THR A 337 -1.43 -6.88 2.72
CA THR A 337 -2.68 -7.36 3.36
C THR A 337 -2.85 -6.90 4.80
N GLN A 338 -1.76 -6.49 5.45
CA GLN A 338 -1.72 -6.09 6.85
C GLN A 338 -2.16 -4.63 7.03
N SER A 339 -2.22 -4.16 8.27
CA SER A 339 -2.57 -2.76 8.54
C SER A 339 -1.64 -1.79 7.82
N ARG A 340 -2.19 -0.90 7.01
CA ARG A 340 -1.38 0.10 6.28
C ARG A 340 -1.14 1.38 7.09
N ILE A 341 -1.82 1.54 8.23
CA ILE A 341 -1.78 2.76 9.05
C ILE A 341 -1.04 2.58 10.38
N HIS A 342 -0.68 1.34 10.72
CA HIS A 342 0.08 0.95 11.90
C HIS A 342 1.44 0.38 11.48
N GLY A 343 2.47 0.63 12.28
CA GLY A 343 3.78 0.01 12.10
C GLY A 343 3.90 -1.35 12.77
N VAL A 344 5.02 -2.05 12.55
CA VAL A 344 5.36 -3.31 13.24
C VAL A 344 5.44 -3.13 14.75
N VAL A 345 5.89 -1.95 15.20
CA VAL A 345 5.97 -1.62 16.63
C VAL A 345 4.59 -1.37 17.27
N ASP A 346 3.56 -1.12 16.47
CA ASP A 346 2.17 -0.98 16.93
C ASP A 346 1.44 -2.34 17.04
N ALA A 347 2.15 -3.45 16.84
CA ALA A 347 1.64 -4.82 16.88
C ALA A 347 0.70 -5.11 18.05
N ALA A 348 0.98 -4.58 19.25
CA ALA A 348 0.15 -4.80 20.43
C ALA A 348 -1.29 -4.23 20.31
N ARG A 349 -1.54 -3.32 19.37
CA ARG A 349 -2.85 -2.69 19.12
C ARG A 349 -3.47 -3.08 17.78
N ALA A 350 -2.66 -3.54 16.83
CA ALA A 350 -3.08 -3.97 15.51
C ALA A 350 -2.84 -5.48 15.35
N PRO A 351 -3.87 -6.34 15.54
CA PRO A 351 -3.76 -7.78 15.39
C PRO A 351 -3.06 -8.24 14.09
N SER A 352 -3.31 -7.57 12.96
CA SER A 352 -2.66 -7.91 11.69
C SER A 352 -1.14 -7.67 11.75
N ARG A 353 -0.70 -6.57 12.40
CA ARG A 353 0.72 -6.24 12.60
C ARG A 353 1.41 -7.13 13.62
N MET A 354 0.70 -7.66 14.62
CA MET A 354 1.25 -8.68 15.52
C MET A 354 1.65 -9.94 14.75
N PHE A 355 0.77 -10.41 13.88
CA PHE A 355 1.04 -11.59 13.07
C PHE A 355 2.18 -11.35 12.06
N TYR A 356 2.22 -10.16 11.45
CA TYR A 356 3.34 -9.72 10.60
C TYR A 356 4.67 -9.72 11.35
N LYS A 357 4.70 -9.15 12.57
CA LYS A 357 5.89 -9.10 13.43
C LYS A 357 6.43 -10.51 13.70
N ASP A 358 5.55 -11.42 14.11
CA ASP A 358 5.90 -12.83 14.38
C ASP A 358 6.47 -13.52 13.13
N THR A 359 5.88 -13.24 11.96
CA THR A 359 6.37 -13.77 10.68
C THR A 359 7.78 -13.27 10.36
N LEU A 360 8.05 -11.97 10.53
CA LEU A 360 9.39 -11.41 10.32
C LEU A 360 10.42 -12.03 11.28
N GLU A 361 10.06 -12.18 12.55
CA GLU A 361 10.93 -12.78 13.56
C GLU A 361 11.26 -14.24 13.24
N GLN A 362 10.31 -15.02 12.71
CA GLN A 362 10.54 -16.39 12.23
C GLN A 362 11.51 -16.45 11.04
N TRP A 363 11.32 -15.58 10.03
CA TRP A 363 12.23 -15.50 8.90
C TRP A 363 13.65 -15.13 9.33
N ALA A 364 13.78 -14.17 10.24
CA ALA A 364 15.05 -13.74 10.80
C ALA A 364 15.72 -14.85 11.64
N ALA A 365 14.96 -15.52 12.52
CA ALA A 365 15.46 -16.60 13.36
C ALA A 365 15.95 -17.81 12.55
N TYR A 366 15.30 -18.10 11.40
CA TYR A 366 15.75 -19.15 10.49
C TYR A 366 17.03 -18.77 9.72
N GLY A 367 17.35 -17.48 9.62
CA GLY A 367 18.51 -16.97 8.89
C GLY A 367 18.27 -16.71 7.40
N THR A 368 17.00 -16.66 6.97
CA THR A 368 16.65 -16.26 5.60
C THR A 368 16.99 -14.79 5.40
N ARG A 369 17.60 -14.46 4.26
CA ARG A 369 17.93 -13.07 3.91
C ARG A 369 16.72 -12.41 3.25
N PHE A 370 16.29 -11.27 3.79
CA PHE A 370 15.15 -10.53 3.30
C PHE A 370 15.40 -9.02 3.23
N TYR A 371 14.56 -8.35 2.45
CA TYR A 371 14.48 -6.90 2.30
C TYR A 371 13.02 -6.52 2.01
N PHE A 372 12.69 -5.24 2.02
CA PHE A 372 11.30 -4.79 2.09
C PHE A 372 10.82 -4.07 0.82
N TRP A 373 9.63 -4.46 0.36
CA TRP A 373 8.77 -3.71 -0.56
C TRP A 373 7.62 -3.12 0.25
N HIS A 374 7.92 -2.10 1.05
CA HIS A 374 6.88 -1.36 1.78
C HIS A 374 6.08 -0.48 0.81
N TYR A 375 4.85 -0.15 1.19
CA TYR A 375 4.00 0.79 0.44
C TYR A 375 4.00 2.16 1.13
N ASP A 376 4.69 3.13 0.55
CA ASP A 376 4.89 4.47 1.12
C ASP A 376 3.73 5.44 0.88
N TRP A 377 2.53 4.88 0.76
CA TRP A 377 1.28 5.58 0.57
C TRP A 377 0.12 4.62 0.88
N ASN A 378 -1.09 5.17 1.00
CA ASN A 378 -2.25 4.34 1.28
C ASN A 378 -2.87 3.79 -0.02
N LEU A 379 -2.70 2.50 -0.29
CA LEU A 379 -3.16 1.85 -1.54
C LEU A 379 -4.64 2.05 -1.89
N ALA A 380 -5.50 2.30 -0.90
CA ALA A 380 -6.94 2.47 -1.09
C ALA A 380 -7.31 3.94 -1.35
N ASP A 381 -6.43 4.87 -0.96
CA ASP A 381 -6.63 6.30 -1.10
C ASP A 381 -5.29 7.04 -1.06
N ALA A 382 -5.02 7.86 -2.06
CA ALA A 382 -3.83 8.72 -2.05
C ALA A 382 -4.18 10.19 -1.72
N MET A 383 -5.43 10.52 -1.46
CA MET A 383 -5.95 11.90 -1.48
C MET A 383 -6.14 12.51 -0.11
N LEU A 384 -6.47 11.70 0.89
CA LEU A 384 -6.72 12.14 2.26
C LEU A 384 -5.42 12.16 3.09
N PRO A 385 -5.42 12.76 4.30
CA PRO A 385 -4.24 12.83 5.14
C PRO A 385 -3.73 11.44 5.51
N TYR A 386 -2.48 11.18 5.15
CA TYR A 386 -1.77 9.95 5.45
C TYR A 386 -0.29 10.26 5.64
N THR A 387 0.36 9.60 6.60
CA THR A 387 1.79 9.70 6.79
C THR A 387 2.39 8.40 7.29
N ARG A 388 3.66 8.16 6.93
CA ARG A 388 4.47 7.06 7.44
C ARG A 388 5.64 7.52 8.31
N ILE A 389 5.72 8.79 8.71
CA ILE A 389 6.89 9.28 9.46
C ILE A 389 7.18 8.48 10.73
N ARG A 390 6.13 8.09 11.48
CA ARG A 390 6.28 7.26 12.68
C ARG A 390 6.49 5.79 12.33
N ILE A 391 5.78 5.29 11.32
CA ILE A 391 5.91 3.90 10.84
C ILE A 391 7.35 3.66 10.41
N ALA A 392 7.87 4.43 9.44
CA ALA A 392 9.27 4.33 9.01
C ALA A 392 10.24 4.62 10.16
N GLY A 393 9.98 5.66 10.96
CA GLY A 393 10.86 6.07 12.06
C GLY A 393 11.04 5.02 13.15
N GLU A 394 10.04 4.19 13.41
CA GLU A 394 10.09 3.16 14.46
C GLU A 394 10.30 1.75 13.90
N ASP A 395 9.77 1.44 12.71
CA ASP A 395 9.89 0.12 12.08
C ASP A 395 11.28 -0.10 11.50
N MET A 396 11.87 0.88 10.80
CA MET A 396 13.14 0.66 10.12
C MET A 396 14.28 0.26 11.07
N PRO A 397 14.45 0.88 12.26
CA PRO A 397 15.46 0.44 13.23
C PRO A 397 15.20 -0.98 13.75
N TYR A 398 13.93 -1.34 13.95
CA TYR A 398 13.53 -2.68 14.36
C TYR A 398 13.84 -3.71 13.26
N GLU A 399 13.49 -3.41 12.03
CA GLU A 399 13.74 -4.24 10.84
C GLU A 399 15.24 -4.42 10.56
N HIS A 400 16.04 -3.36 10.77
CA HIS A 400 17.51 -3.46 10.71
C HIS A 400 18.06 -4.41 11.77
N LYS A 401 17.55 -4.33 13.01
CA LYS A 401 17.96 -5.23 14.11
C LYS A 401 17.65 -6.71 13.80
N LEU A 402 16.61 -6.98 13.02
CA LEU A 402 16.28 -8.34 12.55
C LEU A 402 17.16 -8.81 11.38
N GLY A 403 18.03 -7.96 10.85
CA GLY A 403 18.92 -8.29 9.73
C GLY A 403 18.34 -8.01 8.34
N GLY A 404 17.31 -7.17 8.25
CA GLY A 404 16.76 -6.69 6.98
C GLY A 404 17.81 -5.94 6.16
N LEU A 405 17.91 -6.27 4.87
CA LEU A 405 19.01 -5.79 4.01
C LEU A 405 18.76 -4.40 3.39
N GLY A 406 17.53 -3.91 3.45
CA GLY A 406 17.15 -2.59 2.93
C GLY A 406 15.77 -2.55 2.29
N TYR A 407 15.56 -1.56 1.44
CA TYR A 407 14.22 -1.19 0.95
C TYR A 407 14.19 -0.99 -0.55
N GLN A 408 13.12 -1.53 -1.15
CA GLN A 408 12.64 -1.27 -2.50
C GLN A 408 11.18 -0.81 -2.43
N THR A 409 10.94 0.17 -1.56
CA THR A 409 9.63 0.72 -1.25
C THR A 409 8.90 1.24 -2.48
N GLU A 410 7.64 0.89 -2.63
CA GLU A 410 6.74 1.46 -3.64
C GLU A 410 6.07 2.72 -3.09
N SER A 411 6.33 3.86 -3.72
CA SER A 411 5.65 5.12 -3.45
C SER A 411 4.75 5.48 -4.65
N CYS A 412 3.92 6.50 -4.48
CA CYS A 412 3.21 7.15 -5.58
C CYS A 412 3.59 8.64 -5.64
N TYR A 413 3.30 9.31 -6.75
CA TYR A 413 3.54 10.74 -6.91
C TYR A 413 2.51 11.58 -6.13
N THR A 414 2.66 11.61 -4.80
CA THR A 414 1.79 12.34 -3.86
C THR A 414 2.65 13.15 -2.90
N THR A 415 3.28 14.20 -3.42
CA THR A 415 4.24 15.03 -2.65
C THR A 415 3.63 15.58 -1.35
N CYS A 416 2.34 15.93 -1.34
CA CYS A 416 1.68 16.51 -0.16
C CYS A 416 1.68 15.60 1.08
N ASN A 417 1.56 14.29 0.88
CA ASN A 417 1.60 13.28 1.95
C ASN A 417 2.99 12.66 2.10
N ASN A 418 3.67 12.38 0.97
CA ASN A 418 4.82 11.49 0.95
C ASN A 418 6.17 12.17 1.14
N ALA A 419 6.30 13.47 0.85
CA ALA A 419 7.57 14.17 0.97
C ALA A 419 8.30 13.98 2.32
N PRO A 420 7.66 14.15 3.49
CA PRO A 420 8.36 14.01 4.77
C PRO A 420 8.83 12.58 5.06
N HIS A 421 8.02 11.56 4.78
CA HIS A 421 8.42 10.18 5.07
C HIS A 421 9.35 9.59 4.02
N ASN A 422 9.25 9.99 2.74
CA ASN A 422 10.24 9.60 1.72
C ASN A 422 11.61 10.22 2.01
N TYR A 423 11.65 11.46 2.50
CA TYR A 423 12.88 12.11 2.95
C TYR A 423 13.45 11.40 4.19
N LEU A 424 12.61 11.10 5.18
CA LEU A 424 12.99 10.36 6.38
C LEU A 424 13.56 8.98 6.03
N GLU A 425 12.86 8.20 5.21
CA GLU A 425 13.30 6.88 4.75
C GLU A 425 14.68 6.98 4.07
N ALA A 426 14.88 7.99 3.21
CA ALA A 426 16.17 8.20 2.56
C ALA A 426 17.31 8.46 3.56
N LYS A 427 17.06 9.23 4.63
CA LYS A 427 18.05 9.46 5.69
C LYS A 427 18.31 8.20 6.52
N LEU A 428 17.26 7.50 6.94
CA LEU A 428 17.38 6.28 7.75
C LEU A 428 17.98 5.09 6.99
N MET A 429 17.76 5.01 5.68
CA MET A 429 18.42 4.02 4.83
C MET A 429 19.96 4.21 4.81
N TRP A 430 20.42 5.46 4.94
CA TRP A 430 21.85 5.78 5.04
C TRP A 430 22.37 5.62 6.46
N ASP A 431 21.71 6.23 7.44
CA ASP A 431 22.08 6.16 8.86
C ASP A 431 20.86 5.79 9.70
N ILE A 432 20.80 4.52 10.09
CA ILE A 432 19.69 3.97 10.88
C ILE A 432 19.73 4.38 12.35
N THR A 433 20.83 4.98 12.80
CA THR A 433 20.97 5.48 14.18
C THR A 433 20.37 6.88 14.37
N GLY A 434 19.97 7.54 13.27
CA GLY A 434 19.36 8.86 13.30
C GLY A 434 18.03 8.88 14.07
N ASP A 435 17.84 9.91 14.91
CA ASP A 435 16.56 10.17 15.55
C ASP A 435 15.55 10.66 14.51
N TRP A 436 14.58 9.81 14.19
CA TRP A 436 13.56 10.11 13.19
C TRP A 436 12.77 11.39 13.50
N LYS A 437 12.56 11.72 14.79
CA LYS A 437 11.88 12.96 15.18
C LYS A 437 12.75 14.17 14.88
N ALA A 438 14.05 14.08 15.14
CA ALA A 438 14.99 15.14 14.79
C ALA A 438 15.07 15.34 13.27
N ILE A 439 15.06 14.26 12.49
CA ILE A 439 15.05 14.31 11.02
C ILE A 439 13.77 14.97 10.49
N VAL A 440 12.59 14.63 11.03
CA VAL A 440 11.31 15.26 10.66
C VAL A 440 11.29 16.73 11.04
N LYS A 441 11.82 17.09 12.22
CA LYS A 441 11.93 18.48 12.66
C LYS A 441 12.85 19.29 11.75
N ASP A 442 13.99 18.72 11.34
CA ASP A 442 14.93 19.33 10.42
C ASP A 442 14.34 19.49 9.01
N PHE A 443 13.60 18.47 8.52
CA PHE A 443 12.79 18.58 7.30
C PHE A 443 11.84 19.78 7.40
N CYS A 444 11.10 19.92 8.50
CA CYS A 444 10.15 21.02 8.69
C CYS A 444 10.86 22.39 8.73
N ALA A 445 12.01 22.49 9.39
CA ALA A 445 12.84 23.69 9.43
C ALA A 445 13.27 24.14 8.02
N LYS A 446 13.77 23.20 7.22
CA LYS A 446 14.23 23.43 5.83
C LYS A 446 13.07 23.71 4.87
N ALA A 447 11.96 23.00 5.03
CA ALA A 447 10.79 23.13 4.17
C ALA A 447 10.03 24.45 4.40
N TYR A 448 9.82 24.82 5.67
CA TYR A 448 8.80 25.81 6.05
C TYR A 448 9.35 27.03 6.82
N GLY A 449 10.65 27.08 7.10
CA GLY A 449 11.27 28.21 7.81
C GLY A 449 10.60 28.47 9.16
N LYS A 450 10.15 29.70 9.42
CA LYS A 450 9.49 30.07 10.68
C LYS A 450 8.16 29.33 10.94
N GLY A 451 7.57 28.69 9.93
CA GLY A 451 6.38 27.84 10.09
C GLY A 451 6.68 26.41 10.55
N ALA A 452 7.95 26.06 10.80
CA ALA A 452 8.39 24.70 11.08
C ALA A 452 7.68 24.04 12.27
N ASP A 453 7.59 24.73 13.42
CA ASP A 453 6.97 24.16 14.63
C ASP A 453 5.50 23.76 14.40
N GLU A 454 4.76 24.55 13.62
CA GLU A 454 3.38 24.22 13.28
C GLU A 454 3.25 23.04 12.32
N MET A 455 4.18 22.91 11.37
CA MET A 455 4.17 21.79 10.42
C MET A 455 4.65 20.49 11.07
N ASP A 456 5.64 20.56 11.96
CA ASP A 456 6.08 19.45 12.79
C ASP A 456 4.92 18.93 13.66
N ALA A 457 4.20 19.85 14.32
CA ALA A 457 3.00 19.52 15.09
C ALA A 457 1.89 18.92 14.20
N TYR A 458 1.72 19.38 12.96
CA TYR A 458 0.75 18.80 12.02
C TYR A 458 1.10 17.35 11.68
N TYR A 459 2.35 17.06 11.30
CA TYR A 459 2.75 15.72 10.91
C TYR A 459 2.66 14.73 12.08
N HIS A 460 3.12 15.14 13.26
CA HIS A 460 2.97 14.33 14.47
C HIS A 460 1.51 14.13 14.85
N PHE A 461 0.64 15.12 14.67
CA PHE A 461 -0.80 14.97 14.92
C PHE A 461 -1.43 13.90 14.02
N VAL A 462 -1.13 13.91 12.71
CA VAL A 462 -1.64 12.89 11.77
C VAL A 462 -1.08 11.51 12.12
N ALA A 463 0.22 11.40 12.39
CA ALA A 463 0.87 10.14 12.77
C ALA A 463 0.29 9.54 14.06
N ASP A 464 0.07 10.36 15.09
CA ASP A 464 -0.54 9.94 16.36
C ASP A 464 -1.98 9.46 16.19
N LYS A 465 -2.77 10.13 15.33
CA LYS A 465 -4.15 9.73 15.02
C LYS A 465 -4.21 8.39 14.31
N GLN A 466 -3.28 8.15 13.38
CA GLN A 466 -3.16 6.84 12.71
C GLN A 466 -2.77 5.75 13.71
N ALA A 467 -1.71 5.96 14.49
CA ALA A 467 -1.18 5.00 15.46
C ALA A 467 -2.16 4.58 16.58
N ARG A 468 -3.17 5.42 16.85
CA ARG A 468 -4.21 5.18 17.88
C ARG A 468 -5.54 4.72 17.28
N SER A 469 -5.63 4.57 15.95
CA SER A 469 -6.85 4.13 15.29
C SER A 469 -7.14 2.68 15.66
N SER A 470 -8.40 2.32 15.88
CA SER A 470 -8.82 0.91 15.99
C SER A 470 -9.19 0.29 14.64
N ASP A 471 -8.96 1.02 13.54
CA ASP A 471 -9.13 0.52 12.18
C ASP A 471 -7.91 -0.29 11.76
N GLU A 472 -8.12 -1.28 10.90
CA GLU A 472 -7.00 -2.10 10.41
C GLU A 472 -6.56 -1.68 9.02
N THR A 473 -7.44 -1.67 8.01
CA THR A 473 -7.02 -1.21 6.67
C THR A 473 -7.50 0.19 6.31
N GLY A 474 -6.71 0.85 5.46
CA GLY A 474 -6.75 2.29 5.18
C GLY A 474 -7.80 2.75 4.18
N SER A 475 -8.91 2.04 4.00
CA SER A 475 -9.97 2.52 3.09
C SER A 475 -10.64 3.81 3.61
N TYR A 476 -11.34 4.53 2.73
CA TYR A 476 -12.04 5.79 3.06
C TYR A 476 -12.96 5.67 4.28
N PHE A 477 -13.56 4.50 4.48
CA PHE A 477 -14.56 4.25 5.53
C PHE A 477 -14.03 4.40 6.95
N GLY A 478 -12.72 4.23 7.18
CA GLY A 478 -12.12 4.42 8.50
C GLY A 478 -11.85 5.88 8.86
N PHE A 479 -11.84 6.79 7.88
CA PHE A 479 -11.47 8.20 8.11
C PHE A 479 -12.39 8.96 9.07
N PRO A 480 -13.73 8.84 9.02
CA PRO A 480 -14.62 9.53 9.95
C PRO A 480 -14.40 9.09 11.41
N GLY A 481 -14.01 7.83 11.62
CA GLY A 481 -13.64 7.29 12.93
C GLY A 481 -12.25 7.72 13.41
N ARG A 482 -11.37 8.19 12.50
CA ARG A 482 -10.01 8.63 12.80
C ARG A 482 -9.90 10.14 12.96
N PHE A 483 -10.62 10.90 12.13
CA PHE A 483 -10.56 12.36 12.07
C PHE A 483 -11.96 12.98 12.15
N SER A 484 -12.15 13.83 13.14
CA SER A 484 -13.35 14.66 13.32
C SER A 484 -13.23 16.03 12.63
N ARG A 485 -14.35 16.76 12.53
CA ARG A 485 -14.37 18.18 12.12
C ARG A 485 -13.44 19.06 12.97
N LYS A 486 -13.32 18.76 14.26
CA LYS A 486 -12.41 19.47 15.17
C LYS A 486 -10.94 19.19 14.83
N ASP A 487 -10.65 17.96 14.42
CA ASP A 487 -9.30 17.58 13.97
C ASP A 487 -8.96 18.30 12.66
N VAL A 488 -9.89 18.37 11.71
CA VAL A 488 -9.75 19.17 10.47
C VAL A 488 -9.48 20.64 10.79
N ALA A 489 -10.27 21.25 11.68
CA ALA A 489 -10.04 22.63 12.11
C ALA A 489 -8.66 22.82 12.78
N THR A 490 -8.19 21.82 13.53
CA THR A 490 -6.85 21.83 14.14
C THR A 490 -5.76 21.80 13.07
N MET A 491 -5.87 20.90 12.09
CA MET A 491 -4.95 20.80 10.96
C MET A 491 -4.90 22.10 10.15
N LYS A 492 -6.07 22.64 9.76
CA LYS A 492 -6.17 23.92 9.02
C LYS A 492 -5.51 25.06 9.79
N ARG A 493 -5.75 25.16 11.10
CA ARG A 493 -5.14 26.20 11.95
C ARG A 493 -3.61 26.11 12.00
N LEU A 494 -3.05 24.90 12.07
CA LEU A 494 -1.59 24.70 12.03
C LEU A 494 -1.03 25.16 10.69
N ILE A 495 -1.62 24.71 9.59
CA ILE A 495 -1.21 25.08 8.23
C ILE A 495 -1.35 26.60 8.00
N ASP A 496 -2.44 27.23 8.45
CA ASP A 496 -2.65 28.68 8.32
C ASP A 496 -1.61 29.50 9.09
N LYS A 497 -1.22 29.04 10.28
CA LYS A 497 -0.15 29.66 11.07
C LYS A 497 1.19 29.51 10.37
N ALA A 498 1.52 28.31 9.87
CA ALA A 498 2.74 28.07 9.10
C ALA A 498 2.79 28.96 7.85
N GLN A 499 1.69 29.05 7.11
CA GLN A 499 1.55 29.90 5.92
C GLN A 499 1.83 31.37 6.23
N LYS A 500 1.30 31.89 7.35
CA LYS A 500 1.51 33.28 7.78
C LYS A 500 2.96 33.55 8.21
N LYS A 501 3.66 32.55 8.74
CA LYS A 501 5.05 32.68 9.19
C LYS A 501 6.07 32.45 8.07
N ALA A 502 5.70 31.75 7.00
CA ALA A 502 6.57 31.49 5.85
C ALA A 502 7.07 32.80 5.22
N GLU A 503 8.39 32.90 5.04
CA GLU A 503 9.07 34.13 4.63
C GLU A 503 9.31 34.20 3.11
N THR A 504 9.49 33.04 2.47
CA THR A 504 9.76 32.94 1.03
C THR A 504 8.59 32.34 0.27
N GLU A 505 8.49 32.64 -1.02
CA GLU A 505 7.45 32.05 -1.89
C GLU A 505 7.58 30.51 -1.97
N ALA A 506 8.80 29.97 -1.98
CA ALA A 506 9.01 28.52 -1.94
C ALA A 506 8.46 27.88 -0.65
N GLN A 507 8.70 28.51 0.52
CA GLN A 507 8.13 28.03 1.79
C GLN A 507 6.59 28.08 1.76
N LYS A 508 6.00 29.17 1.26
CA LYS A 508 4.55 29.33 1.11
C LYS A 508 3.94 28.28 0.18
N LEU A 509 4.58 27.99 -0.94
CA LEU A 509 4.14 26.96 -1.88
C LEU A 509 4.20 25.56 -1.25
N ARG A 510 5.27 25.23 -0.52
CA ARG A 510 5.40 23.96 0.21
C ARG A 510 4.31 23.78 1.26
N VAL A 511 4.00 24.81 2.05
CA VAL A 511 2.87 24.78 2.99
C VAL A 511 1.55 24.57 2.24
N GLY A 512 1.38 25.25 1.11
CA GLY A 512 0.20 25.14 0.25
C GLY A 512 -0.06 23.71 -0.26
N LEU A 513 0.98 22.91 -0.54
CA LEU A 513 0.82 21.50 -0.93
C LEU A 513 0.14 20.68 0.18
N VAL A 514 0.49 20.91 1.45
CA VAL A 514 -0.03 20.16 2.60
C VAL A 514 -1.50 20.49 2.90
N ARG A 515 -2.01 21.61 2.39
CA ARG A 515 -3.42 21.99 2.54
C ARG A 515 -4.36 21.05 1.78
N TYR A 516 -3.92 20.55 0.62
CA TYR A 516 -4.72 19.69 -0.26
C TYR A 516 -5.37 18.49 0.46
N PRO A 517 -4.62 17.61 1.15
CA PRO A 517 -5.22 16.45 1.80
C PRO A 517 -6.21 16.83 2.91
N VAL A 518 -5.99 17.95 3.61
CA VAL A 518 -6.90 18.43 4.67
C VAL A 518 -8.21 18.98 4.08
N GLU A 519 -8.14 19.69 2.95
CA GLU A 519 -9.34 20.11 2.19
C GLU A 519 -10.13 18.90 1.67
N GLN A 520 -9.43 17.89 1.14
CA GLN A 520 -10.09 16.68 0.66
C GLN A 520 -10.72 15.87 1.80
N LEU A 521 -10.12 15.85 2.99
CA LEU A 521 -10.75 15.29 4.19
C LEU A 521 -12.01 16.06 4.59
N GLU A 522 -11.99 17.39 4.55
CA GLU A 522 -13.17 18.22 4.81
C GLU A 522 -14.31 17.89 3.83
N ASN A 523 -13.99 17.82 2.53
CA ASN A 523 -14.92 17.43 1.47
C ASN A 523 -15.45 15.99 1.66
N TYR A 524 -14.59 15.07 2.08
CA TYR A 524 -15.01 13.70 2.37
C TYR A 524 -15.93 13.62 3.58
N LEU A 525 -15.69 14.42 4.63
CA LEU A 525 -16.58 14.51 5.78
C LEU A 525 -17.92 15.17 5.41
N ASP A 526 -17.96 16.12 4.46
CA ASP A 526 -19.23 16.66 3.93
C ASP A 526 -20.05 15.56 3.26
N TYR A 527 -19.40 14.72 2.45
CA TYR A 527 -20.03 13.55 1.85
C TYR A 527 -20.52 12.56 2.92
N TYR A 528 -19.69 12.26 3.92
CA TYR A 528 -20.02 11.38 5.04
C TYR A 528 -21.26 11.85 5.81
N ASP A 529 -21.23 13.10 6.28
CA ASP A 529 -22.30 13.68 7.08
C ASP A 529 -23.62 13.70 6.29
N ALA A 530 -23.58 14.02 5.00
CA ALA A 530 -24.76 14.03 4.14
C ALA A 530 -25.37 12.64 3.97
N TYR A 531 -24.57 11.61 3.69
CA TYR A 531 -25.13 10.27 3.52
C TYR A 531 -25.64 9.69 4.85
N VAL A 532 -24.97 9.95 5.98
CA VAL A 532 -25.43 9.54 7.31
C VAL A 532 -26.77 10.20 7.65
N ALA A 533 -26.96 11.45 7.23
CA ALA A 533 -28.22 12.17 7.38
C ALA A 533 -29.32 11.73 6.40
N TYR A 534 -29.04 10.82 5.46
CA TYR A 534 -29.91 10.47 4.32
C TYR A 534 -30.21 11.65 3.37
N ASP A 535 -29.33 12.67 3.34
CA ASP A 535 -29.33 13.72 2.32
C ASP A 535 -28.50 13.27 1.11
N PHE A 536 -29.07 12.39 0.28
CA PHE A 536 -28.35 11.80 -0.85
C PHE A 536 -28.04 12.80 -1.97
N ALA A 537 -28.87 13.83 -2.15
CA ALA A 537 -28.59 14.91 -3.09
C ALA A 537 -27.39 15.74 -2.61
N GLY A 538 -27.33 16.06 -1.31
CA GLY A 538 -26.16 16.67 -0.67
C GLY A 538 -24.91 15.79 -0.81
N ALA A 539 -25.03 14.48 -0.57
CA ALA A 539 -23.93 13.53 -0.69
C ALA A 539 -23.38 13.46 -2.13
N GLN A 540 -24.26 13.42 -3.15
CA GLN A 540 -23.86 13.45 -4.55
C GLN A 540 -23.13 14.76 -4.90
N LYS A 541 -23.61 15.90 -4.40
CA LYS A 541 -22.96 17.20 -4.58
C LYS A 541 -21.59 17.25 -3.93
N ALA A 542 -21.46 16.79 -2.69
CA ALA A 542 -20.18 16.74 -1.97
C ALA A 542 -19.18 15.80 -2.67
N PHE A 543 -19.64 14.63 -3.14
CA PHE A 543 -18.83 13.72 -3.95
C PHE A 543 -18.34 14.37 -5.25
N ALA A 544 -19.22 15.05 -5.99
CA ALA A 544 -18.85 15.75 -7.22
C ALA A 544 -17.80 16.85 -6.94
N HIS A 545 -17.96 17.59 -5.85
CA HIS A 545 -16.97 18.60 -5.42
C HIS A 545 -15.60 17.97 -5.11
N MET A 546 -15.58 16.84 -4.39
CA MET A 546 -14.35 16.11 -4.09
C MET A 546 -13.62 15.65 -5.37
N VAL A 547 -14.36 15.11 -6.35
CA VAL A 547 -13.83 14.68 -7.65
C VAL A 547 -13.33 15.86 -8.48
N GLU A 548 -14.08 16.97 -8.53
CA GLU A 548 -13.68 18.19 -9.24
C GLU A 548 -12.38 18.77 -8.65
N ARG A 549 -12.28 18.82 -7.31
CA ARG A 549 -11.09 19.32 -6.62
C ARG A 549 -9.86 18.46 -6.91
N PHE A 550 -10.01 17.14 -7.00
CA PHE A 550 -8.94 16.24 -7.46
C PHE A 550 -8.57 16.49 -8.92
N ALA A 551 -9.55 16.55 -9.83
CA ALA A 551 -9.30 16.73 -11.25
C ALA A 551 -8.54 18.03 -11.54
N LYS A 552 -8.88 19.12 -10.83
CA LYS A 552 -8.14 20.39 -10.90
C LYS A 552 -6.68 20.26 -10.45
N GLU A 553 -6.39 19.40 -9.47
CA GLU A 553 -5.03 19.18 -8.98
C GLU A 553 -4.21 18.33 -9.97
N ASP A 554 -4.75 17.21 -10.46
CA ASP A 554 -4.04 16.33 -11.42
C ASP A 554 -3.82 16.98 -12.80
N ALA A 555 -4.66 17.97 -13.16
CA ALA A 555 -4.56 18.71 -14.42
C ALA A 555 -3.42 19.75 -14.45
N ARG A 556 -2.79 20.05 -13.31
CA ARG A 556 -1.68 21.01 -13.25
C ARG A 556 -0.48 20.50 -14.05
N GLN A 557 0.05 21.35 -14.94
CA GLN A 557 1.14 21.00 -15.85
C GLN A 557 2.52 21.04 -15.19
N ASP A 558 2.73 21.94 -14.23
CA ASP A 558 3.96 22.02 -13.46
C ASP A 558 3.94 20.97 -12.34
N HIS A 559 4.58 19.84 -12.57
CA HIS A 559 4.60 18.73 -11.63
C HIS A 559 5.23 19.07 -10.28
N THR A 560 6.06 20.12 -10.21
CA THR A 560 6.68 20.55 -8.95
C THR A 560 5.68 21.23 -8.02
N LEU A 561 4.56 21.73 -8.57
CA LEU A 561 3.46 22.36 -7.84
C LEU A 561 2.28 21.42 -7.61
N ASN A 562 2.40 20.15 -8.00
CA ASN A 562 1.32 19.18 -7.89
C ASN A 562 1.34 18.53 -6.52
N ALA A 563 0.29 18.77 -5.74
CA ALA A 563 0.14 18.13 -4.45
C ALA A 563 -0.05 16.61 -4.61
N ASN A 564 -0.79 16.19 -5.65
CA ASN A 564 -1.18 14.79 -5.86
C ASN A 564 -1.39 14.48 -7.35
N ARG A 565 -0.84 13.36 -7.81
CA ARG A 565 -1.09 12.77 -9.14
C ARG A 565 -1.31 11.27 -9.13
N ALA A 566 -1.65 10.73 -7.96
CA ALA A 566 -1.96 9.32 -7.83
C ALA A 566 -3.22 8.95 -8.61
N ALA A 567 -3.40 7.66 -8.84
CA ALA A 567 -4.62 7.10 -9.42
C ALA A 567 -5.81 7.13 -8.43
N GLY A 568 -5.90 8.19 -7.61
CA GLY A 568 -6.80 8.36 -6.47
C GLY A 568 -8.28 8.43 -6.82
N LEU A 569 -8.66 8.45 -8.10
CA LEU A 569 -10.06 8.36 -8.53
C LEU A 569 -10.54 6.93 -8.76
N HIS A 570 -9.68 5.91 -8.83
CA HIS A 570 -10.18 4.55 -9.07
C HIS A 570 -11.13 4.11 -7.96
N TYR A 571 -10.72 4.24 -6.70
CA TYR A 571 -11.52 3.76 -5.58
C TYR A 571 -12.84 4.56 -5.43
N PRO A 572 -12.88 5.90 -5.44
CA PRO A 572 -14.13 6.66 -5.44
C PRO A 572 -15.03 6.34 -6.66
N LYS A 573 -14.46 6.14 -7.85
CA LYS A 573 -15.19 5.77 -9.07
C LYS A 573 -15.88 4.41 -8.94
N TYR A 574 -15.22 3.42 -8.35
CA TYR A 574 -15.75 2.06 -8.27
C TYR A 574 -16.65 1.83 -7.04
N TYR A 575 -16.43 2.57 -5.94
CA TYR A 575 -17.06 2.24 -4.65
C TYR A 575 -17.83 3.39 -3.98
N ILE A 576 -17.73 4.64 -4.45
CA ILE A 576 -18.55 5.76 -3.96
C ILE A 576 -19.60 6.15 -5.01
N LYS A 577 -19.17 6.30 -6.27
CA LYS A 577 -20.04 6.73 -7.37
C LYS A 577 -21.31 5.87 -7.51
N PRO A 578 -21.25 4.52 -7.53
CA PRO A 578 -22.46 3.71 -7.70
C PRO A 578 -23.48 3.94 -6.57
N PHE A 579 -23.02 4.08 -5.33
CA PHE A 579 -23.88 4.34 -4.18
C PHE A 579 -24.57 5.71 -4.27
N VAL A 580 -23.85 6.79 -4.60
CA VAL A 580 -24.47 8.13 -4.70
C VAL A 580 -25.46 8.23 -5.85
N GLU A 581 -25.19 7.56 -6.98
CA GLU A 581 -26.13 7.53 -8.11
C GLU A 581 -27.40 6.75 -7.76
N ALA A 582 -27.27 5.54 -7.20
CA ALA A 582 -28.41 4.71 -6.81
C ALA A 582 -29.24 5.37 -5.69
N SER A 583 -28.58 5.90 -4.65
CA SER A 583 -29.30 6.52 -3.53
C SER A 583 -30.09 7.77 -3.94
N VAL A 584 -29.59 8.61 -4.84
CA VAL A 584 -30.37 9.72 -5.42
C VAL A 584 -31.52 9.20 -6.27
N GLN A 585 -31.27 8.23 -7.14
CA GLN A 585 -32.30 7.67 -8.03
C GLN A 585 -33.51 7.16 -7.24
N TYR A 586 -33.30 6.45 -6.13
CA TYR A 586 -34.39 5.80 -5.38
C TYR A 586 -34.94 6.63 -4.20
N SER A 587 -34.32 7.78 -3.88
CA SER A 587 -34.83 8.70 -2.86
C SER A 587 -35.59 9.90 -3.43
N ALA A 588 -35.46 10.17 -4.72
CA ALA A 588 -36.09 11.29 -5.42
C ALA A 588 -37.11 10.83 -6.48
N LYS A 589 -37.96 11.76 -6.95
CA LYS A 589 -39.03 11.47 -7.91
C LYS A 589 -38.48 10.74 -9.16
N PRO A 590 -39.17 9.70 -9.66
CA PRO A 590 -40.52 9.28 -9.30
C PRO A 590 -40.61 8.45 -8.00
N TYR A 591 -39.48 8.13 -7.37
CA TYR A 591 -39.44 7.42 -6.10
C TYR A 591 -39.47 8.38 -4.89
N ARG A 592 -39.60 7.81 -3.69
CA ARG A 592 -39.38 8.51 -2.41
C ARG A 592 -39.08 7.50 -1.31
N MET A 593 -38.20 7.86 -0.39
CA MET A 593 -37.94 7.04 0.80
C MET A 593 -39.17 6.95 1.70
N VAL A 594 -39.45 5.76 2.25
CA VAL A 594 -40.58 5.50 3.16
C VAL A 594 -40.15 4.95 4.52
N ALA A 595 -39.00 4.29 4.62
CA ALA A 595 -38.41 3.87 5.90
C ALA A 595 -36.91 3.65 5.77
N LYS A 596 -36.18 3.77 6.89
CA LYS A 596 -34.73 3.52 6.95
C LYS A 596 -34.45 2.11 7.43
N VAL A 597 -33.39 1.47 6.92
CA VAL A 597 -32.81 0.30 7.58
C VAL A 597 -32.09 0.78 8.86
N PRO A 598 -32.24 0.10 10.01
CA PRO A 598 -31.62 0.52 11.25
C PRO A 598 -30.10 0.71 11.14
N GLU A 599 -29.59 1.78 11.75
CA GLU A 599 -28.14 2.04 11.83
C GLU A 599 -27.43 0.98 12.66
N ARG A 600 -28.09 0.44 13.69
CA ARG A 600 -27.60 -0.71 14.45
C ARG A 600 -28.55 -1.87 14.26
N MET A 601 -28.00 -3.04 13.95
CA MET A 601 -28.76 -4.28 13.83
C MET A 601 -28.10 -5.36 14.68
N LYS A 602 -28.93 -6.25 15.24
CA LYS A 602 -28.46 -7.48 15.88
C LYS A 602 -27.70 -8.30 14.86
N PHE A 603 -26.71 -9.08 15.28
CA PHE A 603 -25.96 -9.89 14.33
C PHE A 603 -25.58 -11.27 14.84
N ILE A 604 -25.29 -12.17 13.89
CA ILE A 604 -24.70 -13.49 14.13
C ILE A 604 -23.55 -13.68 13.15
N TYR A 605 -22.39 -14.09 13.65
CA TYR A 605 -21.31 -14.61 12.79
C TYR A 605 -21.59 -16.07 12.42
N ASP A 606 -21.73 -16.34 11.14
CA ASP A 606 -21.90 -17.67 10.57
C ASP A 606 -20.62 -18.06 9.83
N MET A 607 -19.65 -18.56 10.59
CA MET A 607 -18.31 -18.88 10.06
C MET A 607 -18.29 -20.13 9.17
N ASP A 608 -19.34 -20.93 9.20
CA ASP A 608 -19.45 -22.20 8.47
C ASP A 608 -20.49 -22.17 7.35
N GLY A 609 -21.20 -21.04 7.18
CA GLY A 609 -22.19 -20.87 6.12
C GLY A 609 -23.41 -21.76 6.30
N ILE A 610 -23.79 -22.09 7.54
CA ILE A 610 -24.89 -23.00 7.88
C ILE A 610 -26.13 -22.27 8.42
N GLY A 611 -26.14 -20.94 8.42
CA GLY A 611 -27.21 -20.15 9.02
C GLY A 611 -28.60 -20.40 8.44
N GLU A 612 -28.70 -20.78 7.16
CA GLU A 612 -29.97 -21.20 6.56
C GLU A 612 -30.49 -22.50 7.20
N LYS A 613 -29.61 -23.48 7.43
CA LYS A 613 -29.95 -24.74 8.11
C LYS A 613 -30.30 -24.52 9.58
N LEU A 614 -29.73 -23.50 10.20
CA LEU A 614 -30.03 -23.07 11.58
C LEU A 614 -31.20 -22.08 11.66
N ALA A 615 -31.90 -21.83 10.55
CA ALA A 615 -33.05 -20.93 10.46
C ALA A 615 -32.77 -19.50 10.98
N PHE A 616 -31.57 -18.96 10.75
CA PHE A 616 -31.20 -17.59 11.14
C PHE A 616 -32.01 -16.50 10.40
N ALA A 617 -32.74 -16.85 9.35
CA ALA A 617 -33.71 -15.96 8.69
C ALA A 617 -35.07 -15.89 9.41
N SER A 618 -35.34 -16.79 10.36
CA SER A 618 -36.67 -16.92 10.97
C SER A 618 -37.06 -15.65 11.76
N PRO A 619 -38.28 -15.12 11.56
CA PRO A 619 -38.81 -14.01 12.37
C PRO A 619 -39.13 -14.42 13.81
N LEU A 620 -39.14 -15.73 14.10
CA LEU A 620 -39.44 -16.31 15.41
C LEU A 620 -38.20 -16.57 16.28
N LEU A 621 -36.99 -16.43 15.70
CA LEU A 621 -35.76 -16.57 16.47
C LEU A 621 -35.67 -15.43 17.50
N VAL A 622 -35.55 -15.79 18.78
CA VAL A 622 -35.39 -14.85 19.89
C VAL A 622 -33.94 -14.35 19.90
N ASP A 623 -33.75 -13.04 19.74
CA ASP A 623 -32.45 -12.38 19.58
C ASP A 623 -32.27 -11.19 20.55
N ASP A 624 -33.03 -11.15 21.64
CA ASP A 624 -33.05 -10.05 22.63
C ASP A 624 -31.65 -9.73 23.19
N GLU A 625 -30.85 -10.76 23.46
CA GLU A 625 -29.50 -10.64 24.02
C GLU A 625 -28.39 -10.55 22.96
N TYR A 626 -28.74 -10.53 21.67
CA TYR A 626 -27.72 -10.54 20.64
C TYR A 626 -26.97 -9.19 20.59
N PRO A 627 -25.66 -9.21 20.32
CA PRO A 627 -24.89 -7.99 20.15
C PRO A 627 -25.30 -7.27 18.85
N GLU A 628 -24.96 -5.99 18.77
CA GLU A 628 -25.29 -5.14 17.61
C GLU A 628 -24.04 -4.66 16.89
N LEU A 629 -24.16 -4.54 15.56
CA LEU A 629 -23.21 -3.84 14.71
C LEU A 629 -23.87 -2.62 14.07
N SER A 630 -23.09 -1.54 13.93
CA SER A 630 -23.34 -0.49 12.96
C SER A 630 -23.41 -1.10 11.56
N THR A 631 -24.38 -0.64 10.77
CA THR A 631 -24.60 -1.03 9.38
C THR A 631 -23.96 -0.07 8.38
N TYR A 632 -23.49 1.12 8.81
CA TYR A 632 -22.80 2.06 7.90
C TYR A 632 -21.97 3.18 8.56
N THR A 633 -22.02 3.39 9.88
CA THR A 633 -21.26 4.50 10.53
C THR A 633 -19.87 4.09 11.02
N SER A 634 -19.60 2.79 11.14
CA SER A 634 -18.33 2.22 11.59
C SER A 634 -17.90 1.04 10.71
N THR A 635 -16.59 0.92 10.49
CA THR A 635 -15.98 -0.26 9.85
C THR A 635 -16.13 -1.50 10.74
N LEU A 636 -16.02 -2.69 10.15
CA LEU A 636 -16.11 -3.96 10.88
C LEU A 636 -14.93 -4.16 11.85
N SER A 637 -13.72 -3.73 11.48
CA SER A 637 -12.53 -3.81 12.36
C SER A 637 -12.68 -3.04 13.66
N ARG A 638 -13.20 -1.80 13.62
CA ARG A 638 -13.47 -1.01 14.84
C ARG A 638 -14.50 -1.65 15.76
N GLN A 639 -15.33 -2.54 15.22
CA GLN A 639 -16.38 -3.24 15.95
C GLN A 639 -15.95 -4.64 16.41
N GLY A 640 -14.63 -4.96 16.33
CA GLY A 640 -14.07 -6.23 16.77
C GLY A 640 -14.16 -7.36 15.74
N GLY A 641 -14.71 -7.11 14.55
CA GLY A 641 -14.95 -8.12 13.52
C GLY A 641 -13.74 -8.46 12.66
N ILE A 642 -12.51 -8.17 13.10
CA ILE A 642 -11.30 -8.47 12.32
C ILE A 642 -11.13 -9.98 12.06
N ALA A 643 -11.78 -10.87 12.83
CA ALA A 643 -11.75 -12.30 12.61
C ALA A 643 -12.70 -12.79 11.49
N PHE A 644 -13.62 -11.92 11.02
CA PHE A 644 -14.56 -12.24 9.94
C PHE A 644 -13.86 -12.18 8.57
N LYS A 645 -13.16 -13.26 8.23
CA LYS A 645 -12.28 -13.31 7.04
C LYS A 645 -12.46 -14.56 6.17
N LYS A 646 -12.97 -15.66 6.71
CA LYS A 646 -13.07 -16.95 6.02
C LYS A 646 -14.00 -16.85 4.80
N PRO A 647 -13.56 -17.17 3.57
CA PRO A 647 -14.43 -17.25 2.41
C PRO A 647 -15.60 -18.22 2.65
N GLY A 648 -16.81 -17.80 2.30
CA GLY A 648 -18.04 -18.54 2.56
C GLY A 648 -18.63 -18.35 3.95
N SER A 649 -17.97 -17.56 4.82
CA SER A 649 -18.60 -17.09 6.06
C SER A 649 -19.56 -15.93 5.80
N ALA A 650 -20.54 -15.75 6.68
CA ALA A 650 -21.52 -14.67 6.59
C ALA A 650 -21.74 -13.95 7.93
N ILE A 651 -22.20 -12.70 7.85
CA ILE A 651 -22.82 -11.98 8.95
C ILE A 651 -24.32 -11.94 8.70
N TRP A 652 -25.11 -12.41 9.66
CA TRP A 652 -26.57 -12.33 9.61
C TRP A 652 -27.02 -11.12 10.42
N TYR A 653 -27.34 -10.02 9.76
CA TYR A 653 -27.95 -8.85 10.38
C TYR A 653 -29.44 -9.07 10.57
N ARG A 654 -29.94 -8.79 11.77
CA ARG A 654 -31.33 -8.97 12.16
C ARG A 654 -31.86 -7.69 12.76
N GLY A 655 -33.05 -7.30 12.32
CA GLY A 655 -33.71 -6.11 12.80
C GLY A 655 -35.18 -6.10 12.43
N ARG A 656 -35.82 -5.02 12.83
CA ARG A 656 -37.24 -4.77 12.59
C ARG A 656 -37.43 -3.41 11.95
N VAL A 657 -38.43 -3.29 11.09
CA VAL A 657 -38.75 -2.04 10.41
C VAL A 657 -40.26 -1.85 10.32
N THR A 658 -40.74 -0.67 10.67
CA THR A 658 -42.15 -0.28 10.49
C THR A 658 -42.24 0.67 9.31
N LEU A 659 -43.05 0.28 8.31
CA LEU A 659 -43.40 1.16 7.20
C LEU A 659 -44.59 2.04 7.61
N PRO A 660 -44.73 3.26 7.08
CA PRO A 660 -45.98 4.01 7.21
C PRO A 660 -47.14 3.21 6.61
N THR A 661 -48.37 3.54 6.97
CA THR A 661 -49.54 2.96 6.27
C THR A 661 -49.51 3.41 4.82
N LEU A 662 -49.43 2.45 3.88
CA LEU A 662 -49.29 2.70 2.45
C LEU A 662 -50.46 2.09 1.68
N ARG A 663 -50.98 2.85 0.71
CA ARG A 663 -51.91 2.37 -0.32
C ARG A 663 -51.22 2.56 -1.66
N LEU A 664 -51.04 1.46 -2.40
CA LEU A 664 -50.33 1.45 -3.67
C LEU A 664 -51.33 1.55 -4.81
N ASN A 665 -51.00 2.36 -5.82
CA ASN A 665 -51.65 2.30 -7.13
C ASN A 665 -51.20 1.05 -7.90
N GLN A 666 -51.88 0.73 -9.00
CA GLN A 666 -51.65 -0.51 -9.77
C GLN A 666 -50.18 -0.66 -10.26
N ASP A 667 -49.53 0.45 -10.59
CA ASP A 667 -48.14 0.47 -11.10
C ASP A 667 -47.12 0.84 -10.02
N GLU A 668 -47.53 1.02 -8.77
CA GLU A 668 -46.64 1.37 -7.66
C GLU A 668 -46.16 0.14 -6.89
N GLY A 669 -44.92 0.20 -6.41
CA GLY A 669 -44.29 -0.84 -5.61
C GLY A 669 -43.41 -0.27 -4.52
N ILE A 670 -43.06 -1.13 -3.56
CA ILE A 670 -42.12 -0.85 -2.49
C ILE A 670 -40.83 -1.59 -2.79
N GLY A 671 -39.74 -0.85 -2.92
CA GLY A 671 -38.40 -1.41 -3.08
C GLY A 671 -37.54 -1.24 -1.83
N LEU A 672 -36.48 -2.05 -1.74
CA LEU A 672 -35.40 -1.92 -0.76
C LEU A 672 -34.09 -1.64 -1.51
N LEU A 673 -33.45 -0.52 -1.20
CA LEU A 673 -32.07 -0.25 -1.60
C LEU A 673 -31.12 -0.71 -0.49
N LEU A 674 -30.24 -1.66 -0.80
CA LEU A 674 -29.01 -1.89 -0.05
C LEU A 674 -27.94 -0.95 -0.59
N GLY A 675 -27.48 0.01 0.23
CA GLY A 675 -26.53 1.04 -0.23
C GLY A 675 -25.16 0.48 -0.61
N GLY A 676 -24.73 -0.57 0.10
CA GLY A 676 -23.47 -1.27 -0.15
C GLY A 676 -23.13 -2.21 0.99
N PHE A 677 -22.52 -3.32 0.61
CA PHE A 677 -22.23 -4.46 1.47
C PHE A 677 -20.93 -5.12 1.01
N ASP A 678 -20.51 -6.16 1.72
CA ASP A 678 -19.38 -7.01 1.29
C ASP A 678 -19.72 -7.77 -0.01
N ASN A 679 -19.01 -8.84 -0.38
CA ASN A 679 -19.13 -9.46 -1.70
C ASN A 679 -20.55 -9.89 -2.13
N PHE A 680 -21.39 -10.36 -1.21
CA PHE A 680 -22.72 -10.88 -1.55
C PHE A 680 -23.70 -10.62 -0.41
N ALA A 681 -24.95 -10.25 -0.72
CA ALA A 681 -26.00 -10.07 0.27
C ALA A 681 -27.30 -10.75 -0.14
N THR A 682 -27.98 -11.38 0.81
CA THR A 682 -29.33 -11.95 0.65
C THR A 682 -30.27 -11.33 1.68
N VAL A 683 -31.45 -10.89 1.23
CA VAL A 683 -32.45 -10.26 2.09
C VAL A 683 -33.62 -11.19 2.32
N TYR A 684 -34.10 -11.21 3.57
CA TYR A 684 -35.34 -11.86 3.96
C TYR A 684 -36.26 -10.85 4.65
N ILE A 685 -37.52 -10.84 4.22
CA ILE A 685 -38.59 -10.03 4.80
C ILE A 685 -39.63 -10.99 5.36
N ASN A 686 -39.98 -10.84 6.64
CA ASN A 686 -40.96 -11.69 7.32
C ASN A 686 -40.67 -13.21 7.16
N GLY A 687 -39.39 -13.59 7.11
CA GLY A 687 -38.93 -14.97 6.90
C GLY A 687 -38.87 -15.45 5.45
N ILE A 688 -39.32 -14.65 4.49
CA ILE A 688 -39.35 -14.99 3.06
C ILE A 688 -38.17 -14.32 2.35
N LYS A 689 -37.45 -15.06 1.50
CA LYS A 689 -36.33 -14.53 0.73
C LYS A 689 -36.84 -13.53 -0.32
N ALA A 690 -36.36 -12.30 -0.25
CA ALA A 690 -36.73 -11.23 -1.18
C ALA A 690 -35.86 -11.20 -2.44
N GLY A 691 -34.57 -11.52 -2.30
CA GLY A 691 -33.62 -11.43 -3.41
C GLY A 691 -32.18 -11.38 -2.92
N SER A 692 -31.25 -11.11 -3.83
CA SER A 692 -29.81 -11.03 -3.50
C SER A 692 -29.07 -10.05 -4.38
N GLY A 693 -27.97 -9.50 -3.86
CA GLY A 693 -27.05 -8.61 -4.56
C GLY A 693 -25.62 -9.14 -4.53
N SER A 694 -24.81 -8.78 -5.52
CA SER A 694 -23.41 -9.19 -5.61
C SER A 694 -22.48 -8.06 -6.02
N GLY A 695 -21.24 -8.14 -5.54
CA GLY A 695 -20.16 -7.19 -5.81
C GLY A 695 -19.87 -6.30 -4.61
N PHE A 696 -18.59 -6.23 -4.24
CA PHE A 696 -18.11 -5.41 -3.13
C PHE A 696 -18.52 -3.94 -3.29
N LEU A 697 -19.24 -3.42 -2.28
CA LEU A 697 -19.76 -2.06 -2.19
C LEU A 697 -20.66 -1.61 -3.36
N LYS A 698 -21.18 -2.56 -4.14
CA LYS A 698 -22.18 -2.25 -5.16
C LYS A 698 -23.56 -2.17 -4.51
N PRO A 699 -24.37 -1.15 -4.82
CA PRO A 699 -25.73 -1.11 -4.36
C PRO A 699 -26.55 -2.24 -4.98
N ALA A 700 -27.56 -2.72 -4.26
CA ALA A 700 -28.55 -3.68 -4.76
C ALA A 700 -29.95 -3.17 -4.49
N VAL A 701 -30.87 -3.43 -5.41
CA VAL A 701 -32.23 -2.91 -5.38
C VAL A 701 -33.18 -4.10 -5.53
N LEU A 702 -34.07 -4.28 -4.56
CA LEU A 702 -34.97 -5.43 -4.49
C LEU A 702 -36.43 -4.99 -4.44
N ASP A 703 -37.31 -5.63 -5.22
CA ASP A 703 -38.77 -5.53 -5.06
C ASP A 703 -39.17 -6.30 -3.81
N VAL A 704 -39.77 -5.59 -2.85
CA VAL A 704 -40.29 -6.18 -1.61
C VAL A 704 -41.79 -5.95 -1.46
N THR A 705 -42.44 -5.50 -2.54
CA THR A 705 -43.85 -5.07 -2.55
C THR A 705 -44.75 -6.09 -1.90
N ASP A 706 -44.64 -7.36 -2.25
CA ASP A 706 -45.56 -8.41 -1.79
C ASP A 706 -45.16 -9.04 -0.44
N LEU A 707 -43.98 -8.70 0.08
CA LEU A 707 -43.42 -9.29 1.31
C LEU A 707 -43.64 -8.43 2.55
N VAL A 708 -43.75 -7.11 2.35
CA VAL A 708 -43.92 -6.15 3.46
C VAL A 708 -45.38 -5.95 3.84
N ASP A 709 -45.62 -5.84 5.14
CA ASP A 709 -46.84 -5.31 5.72
C ASP A 709 -46.92 -3.81 5.46
N LYS A 710 -48.04 -3.39 4.87
CA LYS A 710 -48.34 -2.00 4.45
C LYS A 710 -49.34 -1.32 5.38
N SER A 711 -49.77 -1.99 6.45
CA SER A 711 -50.78 -1.51 7.38
C SER A 711 -50.20 -0.68 8.52
N GLY A 712 -48.87 -0.67 8.67
CA GLY A 712 -48.17 -0.02 9.78
C GLY A 712 -47.72 -0.99 10.87
N ARG A 713 -47.83 -2.31 10.63
CA ARG A 713 -47.22 -3.31 11.53
C ARG A 713 -45.73 -3.44 11.24
N GLU A 714 -45.04 -3.95 12.24
CA GLU A 714 -43.61 -4.21 12.16
C GLU A 714 -43.32 -5.39 11.21
N ASN A 715 -42.27 -5.23 10.41
CA ASN A 715 -41.73 -6.26 9.53
C ASN A 715 -40.38 -6.74 10.07
N SER A 716 -40.11 -8.05 10.01
CA SER A 716 -38.75 -8.54 10.24
C SER A 716 -37.89 -8.29 8.99
N LEU A 717 -36.70 -7.72 9.20
CA LEU A 717 -35.68 -7.52 8.17
C LEU A 717 -34.43 -8.30 8.57
N ILE A 718 -34.09 -9.32 7.78
CA ILE A 718 -32.86 -10.08 7.94
C ILE A 718 -32.01 -9.90 6.68
N ILE A 719 -30.72 -9.60 6.86
CA ILE A 719 -29.77 -9.44 5.76
C ILE A 719 -28.56 -10.32 6.06
N ARG A 720 -28.37 -11.34 5.24
CA ARG A 720 -27.16 -12.18 5.25
C ARG A 720 -26.13 -11.52 4.33
N VAL A 721 -24.99 -11.12 4.87
CA VAL A 721 -23.85 -10.61 4.09
C VAL A 721 -22.75 -11.64 4.10
N GLU A 722 -22.48 -12.24 2.95
CA GLU A 722 -21.45 -13.27 2.77
C GLU A 722 -20.16 -12.66 2.21
N ARG A 723 -19.04 -13.14 2.75
CA ARG A 723 -17.70 -12.81 2.27
C ARG A 723 -17.22 -13.85 1.25
N LYS A 724 -16.94 -13.40 0.03
CA LYS A 724 -16.37 -14.19 -1.06
C LYS A 724 -15.04 -13.57 -1.49
N GLY A 725 -13.96 -13.95 -0.80
CA GLY A 725 -12.62 -13.40 -1.00
C GLY A 725 -12.32 -12.21 -0.09
N ASN A 726 -11.27 -11.45 -0.44
CA ASN A 726 -10.77 -10.35 0.39
C ASN A 726 -10.54 -9.06 -0.43
N PRO A 727 -11.61 -8.35 -0.84
CA PRO A 727 -11.48 -7.14 -1.64
C PRO A 727 -10.85 -5.97 -0.88
N GLU A 728 -11.10 -5.89 0.43
CA GLU A 728 -10.47 -4.95 1.36
C GLU A 728 -10.46 -5.60 2.74
N ALA A 729 -9.29 -5.91 3.29
CA ALA A 729 -9.21 -6.64 4.55
C ALA A 729 -9.79 -5.79 5.68
N ALA A 730 -10.42 -6.40 6.68
CA ALA A 730 -10.89 -5.71 7.89
C ALA A 730 -11.91 -4.55 7.67
N THR A 731 -12.34 -4.34 6.42
CA THR A 731 -13.59 -3.69 6.00
C THR A 731 -14.59 -4.82 5.68
N GLY A 732 -15.88 -4.60 5.90
CA GLY A 732 -16.87 -5.63 5.58
C GLY A 732 -18.20 -5.46 6.29
N GLY A 733 -19.13 -6.38 5.98
CA GLY A 733 -20.51 -6.29 6.44
C GLY A 733 -21.35 -5.34 5.60
N LEU A 734 -22.35 -4.71 6.23
CA LEU A 734 -23.05 -3.56 5.64
C LEU A 734 -22.20 -2.29 5.81
N MET A 735 -22.12 -1.46 4.77
CA MET A 735 -21.18 -0.33 4.70
C MET A 735 -21.80 1.02 4.34
N TYR A 736 -22.97 1.04 3.69
CA TYR A 736 -23.68 2.27 3.34
C TYR A 736 -25.14 2.24 3.81
N PRO A 737 -25.75 3.41 4.07
CA PRO A 737 -27.14 3.51 4.46
C PRO A 737 -28.05 2.82 3.46
N SER A 738 -28.99 2.05 3.99
CA SER A 738 -29.98 1.31 3.23
C SER A 738 -31.39 1.80 3.62
N PHE A 739 -32.35 1.72 2.69
CA PHE A 739 -33.70 2.22 2.91
C PHE A 739 -34.76 1.60 2.01
N PHE A 740 -35.99 1.63 2.49
CA PHE A 740 -37.19 1.30 1.73
C PHE A 740 -37.69 2.54 0.99
N PHE A 741 -38.13 2.37 -0.24
CA PHE A 741 -38.68 3.43 -1.08
C PHE A 741 -39.98 3.00 -1.76
N LEU A 742 -40.79 3.98 -2.11
CA LEU A 742 -42.04 3.84 -2.88
C LEU A 742 -41.88 4.55 -4.22
N GLY A 743 -42.38 3.95 -5.29
CA GLY A 743 -42.49 4.58 -6.61
C GLY A 743 -43.00 3.57 -7.64
N PRO A 744 -42.67 3.72 -8.93
CA PRO A 744 -42.97 2.70 -9.94
C PRO A 744 -42.46 1.33 -9.50
N ARG A 745 -43.28 0.28 -9.68
CA ARG A 745 -42.90 -1.08 -9.30
C ARG A 745 -41.68 -1.54 -10.10
N LEU A 746 -40.72 -2.15 -9.43
CA LEU A 746 -39.53 -2.70 -10.07
C LEU A 746 -39.90 -3.90 -10.96
N PRO A 747 -39.24 -4.09 -12.10
CA PRO A 747 -39.50 -5.22 -12.98
C PRO A 747 -39.07 -6.53 -12.32
N ALA A 748 -39.78 -7.62 -12.63
CA ALA A 748 -39.33 -8.96 -12.29
C ALA A 748 -38.16 -9.35 -13.21
N ASP A 749 -37.01 -9.67 -12.61
CA ASP A 749 -35.77 -10.05 -13.31
C ASP A 749 -34.93 -11.00 -12.43
N GLU A 750 -33.72 -11.36 -12.86
CA GLU A 750 -32.83 -12.25 -12.09
C GLU A 750 -32.41 -11.68 -10.72
N GLN A 751 -32.47 -10.34 -10.54
CA GLN A 751 -32.18 -9.69 -9.25
C GLN A 751 -33.44 -9.60 -8.36
N ASN A 752 -34.63 -9.67 -8.99
CA ASN A 752 -35.96 -9.61 -8.38
C ASN A 752 -36.78 -10.86 -8.75
N PRO A 753 -36.36 -12.07 -8.33
CA PRO A 753 -37.12 -13.27 -8.60
C PRO A 753 -38.47 -13.24 -7.88
N PRO A 754 -39.50 -13.95 -8.39
CA PRO A 754 -40.75 -14.11 -7.66
C PRO A 754 -40.51 -14.73 -6.27
N PRO A 755 -41.35 -14.41 -5.25
CA PRO A 755 -41.18 -14.90 -3.90
C PRO A 755 -41.12 -16.44 -3.84
N GLU A 756 -40.01 -16.99 -3.38
CA GLU A 756 -39.88 -18.40 -3.04
C GLU A 756 -40.10 -18.58 -1.53
N SER A 757 -41.13 -19.35 -1.15
CA SER A 757 -41.29 -19.77 0.23
C SER A 757 -40.17 -20.72 0.62
N VAL A 758 -39.39 -20.36 1.62
CA VAL A 758 -38.45 -21.30 2.25
C VAL A 758 -39.28 -22.28 3.06
N GLU A 759 -39.54 -23.48 2.52
CA GLU A 759 -40.12 -24.57 3.29
C GLU A 759 -39.09 -25.00 4.36
N ILE A 760 -39.37 -24.63 5.61
CA ILE A 760 -38.69 -25.24 6.76
C ILE A 760 -39.23 -26.66 6.87
N VAL A 761 -38.52 -27.63 6.31
CA VAL A 761 -38.81 -29.05 6.54
C VAL A 761 -38.44 -29.35 7.99
N LEU A 762 -39.42 -29.31 8.88
CA LEU A 762 -39.29 -29.85 10.23
C LEU A 762 -39.02 -31.35 10.12
N PRO A 763 -37.97 -31.90 10.76
CA PRO A 763 -37.81 -33.34 10.86
C PRO A 763 -38.91 -33.87 11.79
N GLY A 764 -40.00 -34.34 11.19
CA GLY A 764 -41.14 -34.91 11.92
C GLY A 764 -42.50 -34.89 11.21
N ALA A 765 -42.67 -34.18 10.09
CA ALA A 765 -43.97 -34.13 9.39
C ALA A 765 -44.13 -35.17 8.27
N ALA A 766 -43.36 -36.27 8.30
CA ALA A 766 -43.64 -37.47 7.51
C ALA A 766 -44.29 -38.51 8.45
N GLY A 767 -45.58 -38.32 8.71
CA GLY A 767 -46.33 -39.19 9.60
C GLY A 767 -47.76 -38.71 9.79
N HIS A 768 -48.53 -38.64 8.70
CA HIS A 768 -49.91 -39.14 8.61
C HIS A 768 -50.37 -39.17 7.16
#